data_AF-A0A1Q3K3Y1-F1
#
_entry.id   AF-A0A1Q3K3Y1-F1
#
_cell.length_a   1.000
_cell.length_b   1.000
_cell.length_c   1.000
_cell.angle_alpha   90.00
_cell.angle_beta   90.00
_cell.angle_gamma   90.00
#
_symmetry.space_group_name_H-M   'P 1'
#
loop_
_entity.id
_entity.type
_entity.pdbx_description
1 polymer ?
#
loop_
_entity_poly.entity_id
_entity_poly.type
_entity_poly.pdbx_seq_one_letter_code
_entity_poly.pdbx_strand_id
1 'polypeptide(L)'
;MTLPARASRLRTAIFGAGVALAAGLLTVAANAEKAAKTEKAAKTEKATKTPAPKPRPTSRHAAPKTAAGHAHGKTSTPDKDKATAAPAIQPATRKHAVLPPPPKRVPVPRAAMAAISATSRADLEALQNVIDLSRKRRTSDATQVEAGMADPVARKLAEWIILRSQDNGAPTERYRAFIEANPSWPSQTFLRRRAEAALWDDSRDDRTVLAWFENERPLSAKGRFALARALLARGDRANAVQLIREAWRTDSMSQALEEKALEVFGALLTPGDQKARMDYLLYGRESDAALRAAKRLGSAEVALARARIAADRKSSSLRALLENVPRELHGDPGYIFARIQLLRREEKFEEAARLMLNAPRDPNRLYNVDEWWIERRLLARKMIDVGQYRTAYLIARDAALPARDIYKTEQEFTAGWIALRFLKDPNTAARHFARIGVGSVNPTALARAGYWQGRAAEAAGRIQEARHAYAAAAEHSTSYYGQLARAKLGLPQIELRGVPGSRTRGVERLEVVRAVQLLYAIGNGEFALPIFADMGENGDPDAVLGLGELAARHGDARGMLLAGKAALNRGLPFDFYAYPVSGIPSFKSIGPDIERSIVYAIARQESAFNPSVVSPAHAYGLMQVTPDAGRYVCRKYGVGFDLQRMKTEPAYNAALGAAELGGLLEDYRGSYILTFAAYNAGRGSVRKWIARYGDPRDPSVDAVDWVELIPFSETRNYVQRIMENLQVYRARFGGGSKLQIEADLHRGSIE
;
A
#
# COMPACT_ATOMS: atom_id res chain seq x y z
N MET A 1 -1.97 -48.28 26.72
CA MET A 1 -2.95 -48.01 25.64
C MET A 1 -3.37 -46.55 25.73
N THR A 2 -3.15 -45.77 24.69
CA THR A 2 -3.19 -44.29 24.73
C THR A 2 -3.67 -43.73 23.40
N LEU A 3 -4.66 -42.82 23.44
CA LEU A 3 -4.87 -41.63 22.59
C LEU A 3 -6.34 -41.20 22.65
N PRO A 4 -6.62 -39.89 22.66
CA PRO A 4 -7.58 -39.38 21.69
C PRO A 4 -7.05 -38.18 20.88
N ALA A 5 -7.52 -38.07 19.64
CA ALA A 5 -7.04 -37.10 18.67
C ALA A 5 -7.49 -35.65 18.95
N ARG A 6 -6.62 -34.67 18.67
CA ARG A 6 -6.98 -33.24 18.58
C ARG A 6 -6.95 -32.81 17.12
N ALA A 7 -8.08 -32.31 16.61
CA ALA A 7 -8.18 -31.79 15.26
C ALA A 7 -7.50 -30.42 15.11
N SER A 8 -6.47 -30.33 14.27
CA SER A 8 -5.78 -29.09 13.92
C SER A 8 -6.48 -28.37 12.77
N ARG A 9 -7.14 -27.24 13.04
CA ARG A 9 -7.68 -26.34 12.00
C ARG A 9 -6.57 -25.51 11.37
N LEU A 10 -5.99 -25.98 10.26
CA LEU A 10 -5.16 -25.13 9.40
C LEU A 10 -6.02 -24.11 8.64
N ARG A 11 -5.70 -22.82 8.79
CA ARG A 11 -6.29 -21.74 7.98
C ARG A 11 -5.45 -21.54 6.72
N THR A 12 -6.07 -21.63 5.55
CA THR A 12 -5.41 -21.34 4.27
C THR A 12 -5.09 -19.85 4.16
N ALA A 13 -3.83 -19.52 3.84
CA ALA A 13 -3.46 -18.19 3.36
C ALA A 13 -3.71 -18.10 1.84
N ILE A 14 -4.66 -17.27 1.43
CA ILE A 14 -4.85 -16.91 0.02
C ILE A 14 -4.02 -15.64 -0.25
N PHE A 15 -3.13 -15.69 -1.23
CA PHE A 15 -2.38 -14.53 -1.72
C PHE A 15 -3.32 -13.57 -2.45
N GLY A 16 -3.91 -12.62 -1.71
CA GLY A 16 -4.48 -11.40 -2.27
C GLY A 16 -3.40 -10.33 -2.38
N ALA A 17 -2.79 -10.20 -3.56
CA ALA A 17 -2.02 -9.00 -3.85
C ALA A 17 -2.99 -7.81 -3.96
N GLY A 18 -2.76 -6.74 -3.18
CA GLY A 18 -3.37 -5.44 -3.48
C GLY A 18 -4.49 -4.88 -2.59
N VAL A 19 -4.72 -5.34 -1.36
CA VAL A 19 -5.19 -4.46 -0.23
C VAL A 19 -4.72 -5.00 1.11
N ALA A 20 -3.66 -4.42 1.69
CA ALA A 20 -3.31 -4.62 3.10
C ALA A 20 -2.31 -3.57 3.60
N LEU A 21 -2.76 -2.51 4.31
CA LEU A 21 -1.93 -1.85 5.33
C LEU A 21 -2.71 -1.03 6.39
N ALA A 22 -3.88 -1.50 6.83
CA ALA A 22 -4.63 -0.89 7.94
C ALA A 22 -4.64 -1.80 9.18
N ALA A 23 -3.55 -1.80 9.95
CA ALA A 23 -3.49 -2.44 11.26
C ALA A 23 -2.49 -1.74 12.18
N GLY A 24 -2.98 -1.08 13.23
CA GLY A 24 -2.11 -0.52 14.28
C GLY A 24 -2.44 0.90 14.74
N LEU A 25 -3.70 1.21 15.01
CA LEU A 25 -4.13 2.35 15.84
C LEU A 25 -5.62 2.12 16.19
N LEU A 26 -5.89 1.46 17.33
CA LEU A 26 -7.15 1.42 18.11
C LEU A 26 -7.26 0.11 18.93
N THR A 27 -6.45 -0.03 19.97
CA THR A 27 -6.63 -1.02 21.05
C THR A 27 -6.52 -0.37 22.44
N VAL A 28 -6.74 0.95 22.52
CA VAL A 28 -6.77 1.73 23.78
C VAL A 28 -8.09 2.50 23.85
N ALA A 29 -9.20 1.75 23.90
CA ALA A 29 -10.55 2.29 24.13
C ALA A 29 -11.54 1.28 24.74
N ALA A 30 -11.17 0.00 24.95
CA ALA A 30 -12.10 -1.07 25.30
C ALA A 30 -11.90 -1.70 26.71
N ASN A 31 -10.95 -1.21 27.51
CA ASN A 31 -10.64 -1.75 28.85
C ASN A 31 -10.95 -0.78 30.01
N ALA A 32 -11.62 0.35 29.75
CA ALA A 32 -12.00 1.33 30.79
C ALA A 32 -13.37 1.03 31.45
N GLU A 33 -14.18 0.12 30.89
CA GLU A 33 -15.59 -0.05 31.29
C GLU A 33 -15.87 -1.29 32.17
N LYS A 34 -14.82 -1.99 32.61
CA LYS A 34 -14.92 -3.17 33.51
C LYS A 34 -14.28 -3.00 34.90
N ALA A 35 -13.85 -1.80 35.25
CA ALA A 35 -13.30 -1.47 36.58
C ALA A 35 -14.18 -0.50 37.41
N ALA A 36 -15.41 -0.21 36.96
CA ALA A 36 -16.31 0.79 37.56
C ALA A 36 -17.65 0.22 38.07
N LYS A 37 -17.69 -1.06 38.44
CA LYS A 37 -18.89 -1.74 38.99
C LYS A 37 -18.57 -2.65 40.18
N THR A 38 -17.72 -2.20 41.11
CA THR A 38 -17.53 -2.86 42.42
C THR A 38 -16.95 -1.91 43.47
N GLU A 39 -17.57 -0.74 43.68
CA GLU A 39 -17.41 0.02 44.93
C GLU A 39 -18.51 1.08 45.07
N LYS A 40 -19.59 0.72 45.78
CA LYS A 40 -20.61 1.66 46.26
C LYS A 40 -21.22 1.16 47.57
N ALA A 41 -20.44 1.23 48.63
CA ALA A 41 -20.93 1.11 50.01
C ALA A 41 -19.91 1.71 51.00
N ALA A 42 -20.06 2.99 51.37
CA ALA A 42 -19.88 3.54 52.73
C ALA A 42 -19.66 5.07 52.75
N LYS A 43 -20.52 5.75 53.52
CA LYS A 43 -20.25 6.92 54.37
C LYS A 43 -19.89 8.29 53.75
N THR A 44 -20.90 9.18 53.81
CA THR A 44 -20.89 10.48 54.56
C THR A 44 -19.54 10.91 55.18
N GLU A 45 -19.11 12.19 55.13
CA GLU A 45 -19.84 13.38 55.60
C GLU A 45 -19.19 14.74 55.20
N LYS A 46 -20.00 15.82 55.19
CA LYS A 46 -19.71 17.26 55.42
C LYS A 46 -18.68 18.06 54.57
N ALA A 47 -18.97 19.36 54.46
CA ALA A 47 -18.37 20.33 53.54
C ALA A 47 -17.58 21.45 54.25
N THR A 48 -16.77 22.21 53.48
CA THR A 48 -16.57 23.67 53.69
C THR A 48 -16.00 24.36 52.44
N LYS A 49 -16.01 25.71 52.38
CA LYS A 49 -15.94 26.52 51.14
C LYS A 49 -14.71 27.45 51.06
N THR A 50 -14.08 27.54 49.87
CA THR A 50 -13.37 28.71 49.25
C THR A 50 -12.19 29.39 50.00
N PRO A 51 -11.42 30.34 49.37
CA PRO A 51 -11.22 30.66 47.93
C PRO A 51 -9.73 30.71 47.49
N ALA A 52 -9.48 31.01 46.21
CA ALA A 52 -8.15 31.25 45.61
C ALA A 52 -7.74 32.74 45.59
N PRO A 53 -6.42 33.06 45.47
CA PRO A 53 -5.94 34.41 45.13
C PRO A 53 -5.43 34.57 43.66
N LYS A 54 -5.42 35.82 43.19
CA LYS A 54 -4.98 36.26 41.83
C LYS A 54 -3.57 36.95 41.86
N PRO A 55 -2.92 37.20 40.71
CA PRO A 55 -1.49 37.59 40.62
C PRO A 55 -1.21 39.07 40.28
N ARG A 56 -0.02 39.59 40.67
CA ARG A 56 0.79 40.73 40.10
C ARG A 56 1.89 41.20 41.12
N PRO A 57 2.81 42.18 40.84
CA PRO A 57 3.16 42.92 39.60
C PRO A 57 4.71 43.02 39.31
N THR A 58 5.07 43.94 38.41
CA THR A 58 6.40 44.26 37.81
C THR A 58 7.21 45.40 38.44
N SER A 59 8.55 45.38 38.26
CA SER A 59 9.48 46.54 38.10
C SER A 59 10.68 46.09 37.22
N ARG A 60 11.52 46.88 36.51
CA ARG A 60 11.63 48.30 36.09
C ARG A 60 12.78 49.17 36.72
N HIS A 61 13.84 49.41 35.92
CA HIS A 61 14.95 50.39 35.98
C HIS A 61 16.02 50.35 37.11
N ALA A 62 17.31 50.27 36.72
CA ALA A 62 18.33 51.33 36.96
C ALA A 62 19.69 50.99 36.28
N ALA A 63 20.41 52.03 35.83
CA ALA A 63 21.86 52.08 35.61
C ALA A 63 22.38 53.32 36.38
N PRO A 64 23.69 53.55 36.64
CA PRO A 64 24.53 54.24 35.63
C PRO A 64 26.09 54.13 35.77
N LYS A 65 26.82 54.90 34.92
CA LYS A 65 28.21 55.42 35.04
C LYS A 65 29.42 54.49 34.80
N THR A 66 30.60 54.94 34.32
CA THR A 66 31.06 55.84 33.19
C THR A 66 32.57 56.09 33.32
N ALA A 67 33.36 56.00 32.22
CA ALA A 67 34.63 56.71 31.90
C ALA A 67 35.45 55.95 30.81
N ALA A 68 36.32 56.53 29.97
CA ALA A 68 36.50 57.89 29.43
C ALA A 68 37.55 57.88 28.27
N GLY A 69 37.57 58.91 27.39
CA GLY A 69 38.58 59.14 26.33
C GLY A 69 38.12 58.73 24.90
N HIS A 70 37.87 59.59 23.91
CA HIS A 70 38.68 60.65 23.24
C HIS A 70 39.82 60.08 22.36
N ALA A 71 39.99 60.45 21.07
CA ALA A 71 39.24 61.36 20.19
C ALA A 71 39.55 61.17 18.67
N HIS A 72 38.65 61.69 17.80
CA HIS A 72 38.81 62.03 16.37
C HIS A 72 39.04 60.88 15.33
N GLY A 73 38.38 60.84 14.16
CA GLY A 73 37.26 61.66 13.66
C GLY A 73 36.82 61.34 12.20
N LYS A 74 35.62 61.83 11.83
CA LYS A 74 35.01 61.96 10.46
C LYS A 74 34.42 60.72 9.73
N THR A 75 33.12 60.51 9.99
CA THR A 75 32.00 60.40 9.00
C THR A 75 32.04 59.43 7.81
N SER A 76 31.23 58.35 7.90
CA SER A 76 30.15 58.08 6.92
C SER A 76 29.09 57.09 7.49
N THR A 77 27.89 57.11 6.90
CA THR A 77 26.62 56.45 7.29
C THR A 77 26.60 54.90 7.31
N PRO A 78 25.57 54.26 7.91
CA PRO A 78 25.70 52.91 8.48
C PRO A 78 25.51 51.76 7.50
N ASP A 79 26.32 50.71 7.65
CA ASP A 79 26.09 49.40 7.02
C ASP A 79 25.23 48.50 7.92
N LYS A 80 24.46 47.61 7.30
CA LYS A 80 23.42 46.80 7.96
C LYS A 80 24.02 45.62 8.71
N ASP A 81 23.44 45.31 9.87
CA ASP A 81 23.74 44.09 10.61
C ASP A 81 23.64 42.84 9.72
N LYS A 82 24.80 42.20 9.50
CA LYS A 82 24.87 40.88 8.88
C LYS A 82 24.30 39.85 9.86
N ALA A 83 23.01 39.57 9.74
CA ALA A 83 22.45 38.32 10.23
C ALA A 83 23.31 37.15 9.70
N THR A 84 23.96 36.42 10.60
CA THR A 84 24.85 35.31 10.26
C THR A 84 24.09 34.25 9.49
N ALA A 85 24.38 34.13 8.19
CA ALA A 85 23.74 33.16 7.32
C ALA A 85 23.95 31.72 7.84
N ALA A 86 22.87 30.95 7.93
CA ALA A 86 22.97 29.54 8.29
C ALA A 86 23.87 28.80 7.29
N PRO A 87 24.78 27.91 7.73
CA PRO A 87 25.78 27.31 6.85
C PRO A 87 25.12 26.52 5.74
N ALA A 88 25.53 26.82 4.50
CA ALA A 88 24.93 26.34 3.27
C ALA A 88 24.66 24.83 3.28
N ILE A 89 23.45 24.44 2.89
CA ILE A 89 23.10 23.03 2.72
C ILE A 89 23.87 22.52 1.50
N GLN A 90 24.95 21.77 1.73
CA GLN A 90 25.70 21.16 0.64
C GLN A 90 24.75 20.33 -0.25
N PRO A 91 24.79 20.52 -1.58
CA PRO A 91 24.02 19.69 -2.49
C PRO A 91 24.46 18.23 -2.31
N ALA A 92 23.51 17.30 -2.36
CA ALA A 92 23.82 15.89 -2.18
C ALA A 92 24.74 15.41 -3.32
N THR A 93 26.04 15.25 -3.03
CA THR A 93 27.02 14.55 -3.87
C THR A 93 26.77 13.05 -3.84
N ARG A 94 25.55 12.64 -4.21
CA ARG A 94 25.21 11.25 -4.46
C ARG A 94 25.90 10.84 -5.77
N LYS A 95 27.13 10.33 -5.65
CA LYS A 95 27.61 9.24 -6.52
C LYS A 95 26.75 8.00 -6.20
N HIS A 96 25.47 8.06 -6.55
CA HIS A 96 24.72 6.83 -6.74
C HIS A 96 25.41 6.12 -7.90
N ALA A 97 25.73 4.83 -7.70
CA ALA A 97 26.13 3.98 -8.82
C ALA A 97 25.13 4.18 -9.95
N VAL A 98 25.62 4.23 -11.20
CA VAL A 98 24.76 4.26 -12.39
C VAL A 98 23.66 3.22 -12.17
N LEU A 99 22.40 3.68 -12.10
CA LEU A 99 21.28 2.79 -11.86
C LEU A 99 21.41 1.66 -12.88
N PRO A 100 21.48 0.38 -12.45
CA PRO A 100 21.58 -0.71 -13.40
C PRO A 100 20.44 -0.53 -14.40
N PRO A 101 20.71 -0.64 -15.71
CA PRO A 101 19.72 -0.34 -16.74
C PRO A 101 18.45 -1.12 -16.40
N PRO A 102 17.26 -0.49 -16.49
CA PRO A 102 16.02 -1.12 -16.06
C PRO A 102 15.93 -2.50 -16.73
N PRO A 103 15.64 -3.57 -15.97
CA PRO A 103 15.70 -4.92 -16.49
C PRO A 103 14.88 -4.98 -17.77
N LYS A 104 15.49 -5.47 -18.86
CA LYS A 104 14.85 -5.53 -20.18
C LYS A 104 13.47 -6.15 -19.99
N ARG A 105 12.42 -5.36 -20.27
CA ARG A 105 11.04 -5.84 -20.15
C ARG A 105 10.90 -7.04 -21.09
N VAL A 106 10.67 -8.22 -20.52
CA VAL A 106 10.32 -9.40 -21.31
C VAL A 106 9.06 -9.03 -22.11
N PRO A 107 9.03 -9.21 -23.44
CA PRO A 107 7.85 -8.93 -24.23
C PRO A 107 6.65 -9.71 -23.68
N VAL A 108 5.52 -9.01 -23.50
CA VAL A 108 4.27 -9.66 -23.07
C VAL A 108 3.85 -10.65 -24.16
N PRO A 109 3.64 -11.95 -23.84
CA PRO A 109 3.17 -12.93 -24.80
C PRO A 109 1.81 -12.52 -25.37
N ARG A 110 1.66 -12.58 -26.70
CA ARG A 110 0.37 -12.33 -27.35
C ARG A 110 -0.67 -13.35 -26.89
N ALA A 111 -1.90 -12.89 -26.70
CA ALA A 111 -3.00 -13.74 -26.28
C ALA A 111 -3.36 -14.78 -27.35
N ALA A 112 -3.57 -16.03 -26.93
CA ALA A 112 -3.90 -17.13 -27.82
C ALA A 112 -5.32 -17.01 -28.39
N MET A 113 -5.55 -17.57 -29.57
CA MET A 113 -6.83 -17.53 -30.28
C MET A 113 -7.60 -18.85 -30.14
N ALA A 114 -8.88 -18.78 -29.79
CA ALA A 114 -9.75 -19.94 -29.70
C ALA A 114 -10.10 -20.48 -31.10
N ALA A 115 -9.82 -21.77 -31.31
CA ALA A 115 -10.13 -22.49 -32.54
C ALA A 115 -11.65 -22.50 -32.86
N ILE A 116 -12.48 -22.68 -31.83
CA ILE A 116 -13.94 -22.69 -31.91
C ILE A 116 -14.55 -21.54 -31.10
N SER A 117 -15.74 -21.09 -31.50
CA SER A 117 -16.50 -20.02 -30.82
C SER A 117 -17.56 -20.56 -29.85
N ALA A 118 -18.31 -21.59 -30.25
CA ALA A 118 -19.36 -22.21 -29.45
C ALA A 118 -18.85 -23.31 -28.51
N THR A 119 -19.50 -23.46 -27.35
CA THR A 119 -19.23 -24.49 -26.33
C THR A 119 -20.49 -25.33 -26.15
N SER A 120 -20.35 -26.65 -26.02
CA SER A 120 -21.53 -27.50 -25.82
C SER A 120 -22.12 -27.32 -24.41
N ARG A 121 -23.42 -27.62 -24.26
CA ARG A 121 -24.06 -27.63 -22.94
C ARG A 121 -23.39 -28.63 -21.98
N ALA A 122 -22.96 -29.79 -22.51
CA ALA A 122 -22.23 -30.79 -21.75
C ALA A 122 -20.88 -30.27 -21.21
N ASP A 123 -20.14 -29.49 -22.01
CA ASP A 123 -18.88 -28.87 -21.57
C ASP A 123 -19.11 -27.79 -20.50
N LEU A 124 -20.21 -27.04 -20.57
CA LEU A 124 -20.57 -26.06 -19.53
C LEU A 124 -20.94 -26.76 -18.21
N GLU A 125 -21.72 -27.84 -18.27
CA GLU A 125 -22.08 -28.65 -17.11
C GLU A 125 -20.85 -29.39 -16.52
N ALA A 126 -19.93 -29.86 -17.37
CA ALA A 126 -18.64 -30.43 -16.97
C ALA A 126 -17.74 -29.39 -16.28
N LEU A 127 -17.64 -28.16 -16.82
CA LEU A 127 -16.86 -27.07 -16.21
C LEU A 127 -17.41 -26.68 -14.83
N GLN A 128 -18.74 -26.63 -14.67
CA GLN A 128 -19.39 -26.43 -13.36
C GLN A 128 -19.03 -27.56 -12.39
N ASN A 129 -19.05 -28.82 -12.84
CA ASN A 129 -18.68 -29.96 -12.01
C ASN A 129 -17.21 -29.91 -11.58
N VAL A 130 -16.27 -29.53 -12.46
CA VAL A 130 -14.85 -29.29 -12.14
C VAL A 130 -14.70 -28.25 -11.02
N ILE A 131 -15.45 -27.15 -11.07
CA ILE A 131 -15.45 -26.12 -10.03
C ILE A 131 -15.91 -26.69 -8.68
N ASP A 132 -17.00 -27.45 -8.65
CA ASP A 132 -17.56 -27.98 -7.40
C ASP A 132 -16.74 -29.13 -6.82
N LEU A 133 -16.12 -29.96 -7.66
CA LEU A 133 -15.15 -30.98 -7.24
C LEU A 133 -13.87 -30.32 -6.69
N SER A 134 -13.38 -29.25 -7.34
CA SER A 134 -12.23 -28.47 -6.85
C SER A 134 -12.51 -27.80 -5.50
N ARG A 135 -13.71 -27.23 -5.31
CA ARG A 135 -14.18 -26.71 -4.00
C ARG A 135 -14.20 -27.79 -2.92
N LYS A 136 -14.56 -29.03 -3.28
CA LYS A 136 -14.60 -30.22 -2.40
C LYS A 136 -13.24 -30.93 -2.26
N ARG A 137 -12.15 -30.42 -2.85
CA ARG A 137 -10.81 -31.04 -2.91
C ARG A 137 -10.78 -32.44 -3.57
N ARG A 138 -11.70 -32.71 -4.51
CA ARG A 138 -11.78 -33.96 -5.29
C ARG A 138 -11.12 -33.77 -6.67
N THR A 139 -9.82 -33.47 -6.68
CA THR A 139 -9.10 -33.06 -7.90
C THR A 139 -8.80 -34.20 -8.87
N SER A 140 -8.73 -35.44 -8.38
CA SER A 140 -8.74 -36.66 -9.21
C SER A 140 -9.97 -36.70 -10.12
N ASP A 141 -11.14 -36.51 -9.51
CA ASP A 141 -12.43 -36.61 -10.16
C ASP A 141 -12.65 -35.40 -11.09
N ALA A 142 -12.19 -34.22 -10.67
CA ALA A 142 -12.16 -33.05 -11.52
C ALA A 142 -11.29 -33.27 -12.77
N THR A 143 -10.14 -33.95 -12.64
CA THR A 143 -9.27 -34.32 -13.79
C THR A 143 -9.97 -35.31 -14.72
N GLN A 144 -10.73 -36.27 -14.19
CA GLN A 144 -11.53 -37.20 -15.02
C GLN A 144 -12.61 -36.48 -15.82
N VAL A 145 -13.29 -35.51 -15.21
CA VAL A 145 -14.28 -34.66 -15.90
C VAL A 145 -13.62 -33.78 -16.96
N GLU A 146 -12.50 -33.13 -16.63
CA GLU A 146 -11.71 -32.28 -17.52
C GLU A 146 -11.24 -33.02 -18.77
N ALA A 147 -10.71 -34.25 -18.62
CA ALA A 147 -10.28 -35.09 -19.74
C ALA A 147 -11.41 -35.41 -20.74
N GLY A 148 -12.67 -35.43 -20.30
CA GLY A 148 -13.84 -35.68 -21.14
C GLY A 148 -14.37 -34.47 -21.92
N MET A 149 -13.93 -33.25 -21.61
CA MET A 149 -14.45 -32.01 -22.21
C MET A 149 -14.01 -31.87 -23.67
N ALA A 150 -14.93 -31.64 -24.60
CA ALA A 150 -14.64 -31.52 -26.03
C ALA A 150 -14.09 -30.13 -26.41
N ASP A 151 -14.55 -29.07 -25.74
CA ASP A 151 -14.12 -27.70 -26.00
C ASP A 151 -12.69 -27.43 -25.47
N PRO A 152 -11.72 -27.05 -26.32
CA PRO A 152 -10.33 -26.85 -25.88
C PRO A 152 -10.12 -25.73 -24.87
N VAL A 153 -10.92 -24.65 -24.92
CA VAL A 153 -10.79 -23.54 -23.96
C VAL A 153 -11.49 -23.90 -22.65
N ALA A 154 -12.61 -24.61 -22.70
CA ALA A 154 -13.29 -25.09 -21.50
C ALA A 154 -12.42 -26.11 -20.74
N ARG A 155 -11.80 -27.06 -21.46
CA ARG A 155 -10.81 -28.00 -20.90
C ARG A 155 -9.60 -27.27 -20.31
N LYS A 156 -9.02 -26.32 -21.04
CA LYS A 156 -7.86 -25.52 -20.57
C LYS A 156 -8.19 -24.67 -19.33
N LEU A 157 -9.40 -24.12 -19.26
CA LEU A 157 -9.91 -23.43 -18.07
C LEU A 157 -10.11 -24.39 -16.89
N ALA A 158 -10.67 -25.58 -17.14
CA ALA A 158 -10.82 -26.61 -16.11
C ALA A 158 -9.45 -27.01 -15.53
N GLU A 159 -8.45 -27.25 -16.37
CA GLU A 159 -7.07 -27.54 -15.94
C GLU A 159 -6.47 -26.36 -15.13
N TRP A 160 -6.64 -25.12 -15.59
CA TRP A 160 -6.20 -23.93 -14.85
C TRP A 160 -6.85 -23.82 -13.45
N ILE A 161 -8.13 -24.19 -13.32
CA ILE A 161 -8.85 -24.24 -12.04
C ILE A 161 -8.26 -25.35 -11.14
N ILE A 162 -8.04 -26.55 -11.68
CA ILE A 162 -7.46 -27.69 -10.96
C ILE A 162 -6.04 -27.36 -10.47
N LEU A 163 -5.17 -26.85 -11.34
CA LEU A 163 -3.80 -26.46 -11.00
C LEU A 163 -3.72 -25.30 -10.00
N ARG A 164 -4.76 -24.46 -9.89
CA ARG A 164 -4.88 -23.42 -8.87
C ARG A 164 -5.51 -23.86 -7.55
N SER A 165 -6.21 -25.00 -7.54
CA SER A 165 -6.86 -25.52 -6.34
C SER A 165 -5.84 -25.96 -5.26
N GLN A 166 -6.31 -26.11 -4.03
CA GLN A 166 -5.48 -26.58 -2.91
C GLN A 166 -5.37 -28.10 -2.94
N ASP A 167 -4.23 -28.61 -2.49
CA ASP A 167 -3.98 -30.04 -2.26
C ASP A 167 -4.27 -30.91 -3.49
N ASN A 168 -3.97 -30.39 -4.69
CA ASN A 168 -4.45 -30.94 -5.95
C ASN A 168 -3.71 -32.20 -6.46
N GLY A 169 -2.56 -32.53 -5.86
CA GLY A 169 -1.74 -33.70 -6.23
C GLY A 169 -1.10 -33.62 -7.62
N ALA A 170 -1.06 -32.45 -8.25
CA ALA A 170 -0.48 -32.29 -9.59
C ALA A 170 1.06 -32.35 -9.52
N PRO A 171 1.72 -33.26 -10.27
CA PRO A 171 3.18 -33.34 -10.30
C PRO A 171 3.79 -32.20 -11.11
N THR A 172 5.10 -31.96 -10.97
CA THR A 172 5.81 -30.85 -11.62
C THR A 172 5.66 -30.84 -13.15
N GLU A 173 5.57 -32.02 -13.76
CA GLU A 173 5.43 -32.22 -15.21
C GLU A 173 4.06 -31.72 -15.73
N ARG A 174 2.98 -31.88 -14.94
CA ARG A 174 1.64 -31.37 -15.30
C ARG A 174 1.63 -29.83 -15.29
N TYR A 175 2.26 -29.21 -14.29
CA TYR A 175 2.46 -27.77 -14.27
C TYR A 175 3.35 -27.28 -15.43
N ARG A 176 4.44 -28.00 -15.75
CA ARG A 176 5.30 -27.68 -16.90
C ARG A 176 4.51 -27.64 -18.20
N ALA A 177 3.79 -28.72 -18.50
CA ALA A 177 3.00 -28.85 -19.72
C ALA A 177 1.99 -27.70 -19.85
N PHE A 178 1.30 -27.30 -18.77
CA PHE A 178 0.39 -26.17 -18.82
C PHE A 178 1.11 -24.83 -19.06
N ILE A 179 2.21 -24.56 -18.38
CA ILE A 179 2.97 -23.31 -18.49
C ILE A 179 3.56 -23.14 -19.91
N GLU A 180 4.21 -24.19 -20.43
CA GLU A 180 4.86 -24.17 -21.74
C GLU A 180 3.85 -24.08 -22.89
N ALA A 181 2.72 -24.78 -22.80
CA ALA A 181 1.67 -24.72 -23.82
C ALA A 181 0.86 -23.41 -23.79
N ASN A 182 0.87 -22.66 -22.67
CA ASN A 182 -0.03 -21.52 -22.45
C ASN A 182 0.69 -20.28 -21.88
N PRO A 183 1.75 -19.76 -22.52
CA PRO A 183 2.55 -18.66 -21.97
C PRO A 183 1.77 -17.33 -21.80
N SER A 184 0.67 -17.13 -22.53
CA SER A 184 -0.21 -15.96 -22.42
C SER A 184 -1.38 -16.14 -21.45
N TRP A 185 -1.52 -17.31 -20.81
CA TRP A 185 -2.55 -17.52 -19.80
C TRP A 185 -2.17 -16.88 -18.45
N PRO A 186 -3.17 -16.50 -17.63
CA PRO A 186 -2.93 -15.89 -16.33
C PRO A 186 -2.27 -16.87 -15.34
N SER A 187 -1.63 -16.32 -14.31
CA SER A 187 -1.08 -17.00 -13.13
C SER A 187 0.27 -17.70 -13.30
N GLN A 188 1.05 -17.38 -14.34
CA GLN A 188 2.35 -18.02 -14.63
C GLN A 188 3.26 -18.14 -13.40
N THR A 189 3.53 -17.03 -12.70
CA THR A 189 4.37 -17.00 -11.48
C THR A 189 3.81 -17.86 -10.35
N PHE A 190 2.48 -17.95 -10.20
CA PHE A 190 1.84 -18.77 -9.19
C PHE A 190 1.97 -20.26 -9.54
N LEU A 191 1.68 -20.65 -10.78
CA LEU A 191 1.76 -22.02 -11.26
C LEU A 191 3.21 -22.54 -11.21
N ARG A 192 4.18 -21.71 -11.59
CA ARG A 192 5.61 -22.02 -11.45
C ARG A 192 6.03 -22.26 -10.01
N ARG A 193 5.56 -21.43 -9.06
CA ARG A 193 5.81 -21.66 -7.62
C ARG A 193 5.16 -22.94 -7.10
N ARG A 194 4.07 -23.40 -7.71
CA ARG A 194 3.47 -24.72 -7.41
C ARG A 194 4.29 -25.87 -8.01
N ALA A 195 4.77 -25.74 -9.25
CA ALA A 195 5.66 -26.71 -9.88
C ALA A 195 6.98 -26.91 -9.10
N GLU A 196 7.58 -25.81 -8.63
CA GLU A 196 8.76 -25.83 -7.77
C GLU A 196 8.50 -26.43 -6.39
N ALA A 197 7.27 -26.32 -5.87
CA ALA A 197 6.87 -27.01 -4.65
C ALA A 197 6.80 -28.52 -4.86
N ALA A 198 6.21 -28.99 -5.97
CA ALA A 198 6.13 -30.41 -6.32
C ALA A 198 7.53 -31.06 -6.46
N LEU A 199 8.52 -30.37 -7.06
CA LEU A 199 9.91 -30.85 -7.12
C LEU A 199 10.49 -31.24 -5.74
N TRP A 200 10.12 -30.49 -4.70
CA TRP A 200 10.58 -30.71 -3.33
C TRP A 200 9.69 -31.70 -2.56
N ASP A 201 8.38 -31.53 -2.66
CA ASP A 201 7.39 -32.30 -1.89
C ASP A 201 7.34 -33.76 -2.36
N ASP A 202 7.30 -33.98 -3.66
CA ASP A 202 7.31 -35.31 -4.29
C ASP A 202 8.72 -35.93 -4.33
N SER A 203 9.73 -35.22 -3.80
CA SER A 203 11.14 -35.63 -3.75
C SER A 203 11.67 -36.10 -5.12
N ARG A 204 11.37 -35.33 -6.18
CA ARG A 204 11.76 -35.65 -7.57
C ARG A 204 13.28 -35.82 -7.70
N ASP A 205 13.67 -36.68 -8.64
CA ASP A 205 15.05 -37.06 -8.90
C ASP A 205 15.89 -35.89 -9.46
N ASP A 206 17.21 -35.99 -9.30
CA ASP A 206 18.13 -34.92 -9.65
C ASP A 206 18.11 -34.59 -11.16
N ARG A 207 17.84 -35.57 -12.05
CA ARG A 207 17.75 -35.31 -13.50
C ARG A 207 16.54 -34.44 -13.81
N THR A 208 15.37 -34.77 -13.24
CA THR A 208 14.14 -33.99 -13.37
C THR A 208 14.30 -32.58 -12.78
N VAL A 209 14.93 -32.45 -11.61
CA VAL A 209 15.20 -31.13 -10.98
C VAL A 209 16.14 -30.28 -11.82
N LEU A 210 17.25 -30.85 -12.32
CA LEU A 210 18.24 -30.09 -13.10
C LEU A 210 17.69 -29.69 -14.47
N ALA A 211 16.97 -30.59 -15.14
CA ALA A 211 16.25 -30.26 -16.38
C ALA A 211 15.20 -29.16 -16.16
N TRP A 212 14.58 -29.10 -14.97
CA TRP A 212 13.63 -28.01 -14.69
C TRP A 212 14.31 -26.64 -14.66
N PHE A 213 15.49 -26.52 -14.03
CA PHE A 213 16.20 -25.26 -13.80
C PHE A 213 17.29 -24.93 -14.83
N GLU A 214 17.45 -25.73 -15.89
CA GLU A 214 18.50 -25.53 -16.92
C GLU A 214 18.49 -24.11 -17.53
N ASN A 215 17.29 -23.59 -17.83
CA ASN A 215 17.08 -22.26 -18.38
C ASN A 215 16.35 -21.31 -17.42
N GLU A 216 16.13 -21.73 -16.16
CA GLU A 216 15.17 -21.10 -15.27
C GLU A 216 15.69 -20.93 -13.84
N ARG A 217 15.46 -19.76 -13.23
CA ARG A 217 15.85 -19.48 -11.84
C ARG A 217 14.76 -19.87 -10.85
N PRO A 218 15.08 -20.45 -9.67
CA PRO A 218 14.09 -20.69 -8.62
C PRO A 218 13.35 -19.43 -8.16
N LEU A 219 12.03 -19.53 -7.97
CA LEU A 219 11.15 -18.46 -7.47
C LEU A 219 10.63 -18.71 -6.04
N SER A 220 11.01 -19.83 -5.41
CA SER A 220 10.55 -20.29 -4.11
C SER A 220 11.65 -21.02 -3.31
N ALA A 221 11.51 -21.07 -1.98
CA ALA A 221 12.38 -21.84 -1.10
C ALA A 221 12.48 -23.32 -1.52
N LYS A 222 11.33 -23.93 -1.81
CA LYS A 222 11.23 -25.34 -2.23
C LYS A 222 12.00 -25.60 -3.53
N GLY A 223 11.85 -24.72 -4.53
CA GLY A 223 12.63 -24.78 -5.77
C GLY A 223 14.13 -24.64 -5.54
N ARG A 224 14.55 -23.66 -4.72
CA ARG A 224 15.96 -23.45 -4.35
C ARG A 224 16.55 -24.67 -3.63
N PHE A 225 15.81 -25.26 -2.69
CA PHE A 225 16.24 -26.45 -1.95
C PHE A 225 16.27 -27.72 -2.82
N ALA A 226 15.31 -27.90 -3.72
CA ALA A 226 15.33 -29.01 -4.68
C ALA A 226 16.59 -28.91 -5.57
N LEU A 227 16.84 -27.74 -6.17
CA LEU A 227 18.02 -27.52 -6.99
C LEU A 227 19.33 -27.68 -6.19
N ALA A 228 19.40 -27.14 -4.98
CA ALA A 228 20.58 -27.30 -4.13
C ALA A 228 20.88 -28.76 -3.78
N ARG A 229 19.86 -29.61 -3.55
CA ARG A 229 20.03 -31.04 -3.36
C ARG A 229 20.67 -31.70 -4.59
N ALA A 230 20.15 -31.42 -5.78
CA ALA A 230 20.66 -32.00 -7.02
C ALA A 230 22.08 -31.50 -7.38
N LEU A 231 22.41 -30.25 -7.06
CA LEU A 231 23.76 -29.72 -7.22
C LEU A 231 24.76 -30.34 -6.24
N LEU A 232 24.37 -30.58 -4.98
CA LEU A 232 25.20 -31.31 -4.01
C LEU A 232 25.50 -32.75 -4.47
N ALA A 233 24.50 -33.45 -5.01
CA ALA A 233 24.67 -34.80 -5.57
C ALA A 233 25.66 -34.84 -6.76
N ARG A 234 25.77 -33.73 -7.51
CA ARG A 234 26.78 -33.54 -8.57
C ARG A 234 28.12 -32.98 -8.09
N GLY A 235 28.30 -32.72 -6.80
CA GLY A 235 29.51 -32.13 -6.23
C GLY A 235 29.62 -30.60 -6.35
N ASP A 236 28.63 -29.91 -6.94
CA ASP A 236 28.59 -28.44 -7.03
C ASP A 236 28.11 -27.83 -5.69
N ARG A 237 28.99 -27.91 -4.70
CA ARG A 237 28.75 -27.38 -3.35
C ARG A 237 28.66 -25.86 -3.33
N ALA A 238 29.34 -25.16 -4.23
CA ALA A 238 29.39 -23.69 -4.23
C ALA A 238 28.03 -23.09 -4.58
N ASN A 239 27.43 -23.50 -5.71
CA ASN A 239 26.13 -23.00 -6.13
C ASN A 239 25.01 -23.51 -5.23
N ALA A 240 25.10 -24.75 -4.73
CA ALA A 240 24.15 -25.27 -3.76
C ALA A 240 24.11 -24.44 -2.46
N VAL A 241 25.27 -24.10 -1.89
CA VAL A 241 25.35 -23.28 -0.66
C VAL A 241 24.76 -21.88 -0.90
N GLN A 242 24.96 -21.28 -2.08
CA GLN A 242 24.34 -20.00 -2.42
C GLN A 242 22.81 -20.09 -2.39
N LEU A 243 22.22 -21.08 -3.06
CA LEU A 243 20.77 -21.30 -3.10
C LEU A 243 20.17 -21.60 -1.71
N ILE A 244 20.85 -22.43 -0.91
CA ILE A 244 20.45 -22.74 0.47
C ILE A 244 20.42 -21.47 1.31
N ARG A 245 21.46 -20.63 1.23
CA ARG A 245 21.54 -19.39 2.00
C ARG A 245 20.50 -18.36 1.55
N GLU A 246 20.26 -18.22 0.25
CA GLU A 246 19.22 -17.34 -0.29
C GLU A 246 17.83 -17.75 0.25
N ALA A 247 17.48 -19.04 0.09
CA ALA A 247 16.23 -19.59 0.60
C ALA A 247 16.09 -19.42 2.13
N TRP A 248 17.13 -19.78 2.87
CA TRP A 248 17.13 -19.70 4.33
C TRP A 248 16.96 -18.26 4.83
N ARG A 249 17.67 -17.30 4.24
CA ARG A 249 17.68 -15.90 4.72
C ARG A 249 16.40 -15.15 4.35
N THR A 250 15.87 -15.32 3.15
CA THR A 250 14.84 -14.41 2.60
C THR A 250 13.47 -15.02 2.29
N ASP A 251 13.33 -16.35 2.22
CA ASP A 251 12.02 -16.96 1.98
C ASP A 251 11.24 -17.24 3.29
N SER A 252 9.94 -16.93 3.24
CA SER A 252 8.95 -17.38 4.22
C SER A 252 8.71 -18.90 4.06
N MET A 253 8.64 -19.61 5.18
CA MET A 253 8.53 -21.07 5.20
C MET A 253 7.65 -21.54 6.37
N SER A 254 6.94 -22.65 6.17
CA SER A 254 6.29 -23.34 7.29
C SER A 254 7.34 -23.91 8.24
N GLN A 255 6.97 -24.12 9.51
CA GLN A 255 7.87 -24.72 10.48
C GLN A 255 8.39 -26.10 10.03
N ALA A 256 7.51 -26.95 9.47
CA ALA A 256 7.90 -28.27 8.95
C ALA A 256 8.90 -28.17 7.78
N LEU A 257 8.81 -27.15 6.92
CA LEU A 257 9.79 -26.93 5.86
C LEU A 257 11.12 -26.40 6.43
N GLU A 258 11.08 -25.52 7.43
CA GLU A 258 12.26 -25.05 8.15
C GLU A 258 13.01 -26.20 8.83
N GLU A 259 12.29 -27.11 9.48
CA GLU A 259 12.84 -28.30 10.15
C GLU A 259 13.46 -29.28 9.15
N LYS A 260 12.75 -29.65 8.07
CA LYS A 260 13.29 -30.50 7.00
C LYS A 260 14.50 -29.87 6.29
N ALA A 261 14.51 -28.55 6.11
CA ALA A 261 15.66 -27.85 5.53
C ALA A 261 16.89 -27.85 6.45
N LEU A 262 16.70 -27.82 7.77
CA LEU A 262 17.81 -27.95 8.74
C LEU A 262 18.35 -29.36 8.84
N GLU A 263 17.48 -30.37 8.74
CA GLU A 263 17.88 -31.78 8.68
C GLU A 263 18.81 -32.04 7.48
N VAL A 264 18.43 -31.55 6.30
CA VAL A 264 19.19 -31.79 5.06
C VAL A 264 20.38 -30.84 4.89
N PHE A 265 20.27 -29.57 5.26
CA PHE A 265 21.27 -28.53 4.95
C PHE A 265 21.90 -27.85 6.17
N GLY A 266 21.59 -28.27 7.40
CA GLY A 266 22.02 -27.60 8.63
C GLY A 266 23.53 -27.39 8.73
N ALA A 267 24.33 -28.37 8.31
CA ALA A 267 25.79 -28.30 8.30
C ALA A 267 26.38 -27.29 7.29
N LEU A 268 25.55 -26.71 6.40
CA LEU A 268 25.93 -25.69 5.42
C LEU A 268 25.50 -24.27 5.84
N LEU A 269 24.72 -24.15 6.91
CA LEU A 269 24.22 -22.90 7.46
C LEU A 269 25.07 -22.43 8.64
N THR A 270 25.53 -21.18 8.56
CA THR A 270 26.37 -20.54 9.58
C THR A 270 25.51 -19.79 10.62
N PRO A 271 26.07 -19.41 11.79
CA PRO A 271 25.44 -18.43 12.67
C PRO A 271 25.07 -17.13 11.95
N GLY A 272 25.89 -16.66 11.00
CA GLY A 272 25.57 -15.50 10.16
C GLY A 272 24.31 -15.69 9.31
N ASP A 273 24.03 -16.90 8.85
CA ASP A 273 22.79 -17.24 8.14
C ASP A 273 21.57 -17.20 9.06
N GLN A 274 21.72 -17.64 10.32
CA GLN A 274 20.68 -17.54 11.34
C GLN A 274 20.40 -16.08 11.71
N LYS A 275 21.44 -15.25 11.87
CA LYS A 275 21.30 -13.81 12.16
C LYS A 275 20.59 -13.07 11.02
N ALA A 276 21.01 -13.30 9.78
CA ALA A 276 20.37 -12.72 8.61
C ALA A 276 18.90 -13.14 8.45
N ARG A 277 18.56 -14.42 8.67
CA ARG A 277 17.17 -14.90 8.71
C ARG A 277 16.37 -14.24 9.82
N MET A 278 16.93 -14.15 11.03
CA MET A 278 16.29 -13.49 12.17
C MET A 278 15.98 -12.02 11.84
N ASP A 279 16.97 -11.25 11.40
CA ASP A 279 16.82 -9.82 11.12
C ASP A 279 15.77 -9.55 10.03
N TYR A 280 15.84 -10.29 8.92
CA TYR A 280 14.89 -10.18 7.81
C TYR A 280 13.45 -10.44 8.27
N LEU A 281 13.21 -11.54 8.99
CA LEU A 281 11.87 -11.92 9.48
C LEU A 281 11.33 -10.96 10.55
N LEU A 282 12.19 -10.26 11.30
CA LEU A 282 11.82 -9.25 12.31
C LEU A 282 11.35 -7.91 11.73
N TYR A 283 11.50 -7.69 10.41
CA TYR A 283 10.79 -6.64 9.69
C TYR A 283 9.48 -7.13 9.04
N GLY A 284 9.24 -8.44 9.04
CA GLY A 284 7.99 -9.07 8.60
C GLY A 284 7.05 -9.39 9.76
N ARG A 285 5.99 -10.15 9.46
CA ARG A 285 5.00 -10.61 10.46
C ARG A 285 5.33 -12.00 11.05
N GLU A 286 6.47 -12.57 10.69
CA GLU A 286 6.85 -13.97 10.98
C GLU A 286 7.55 -14.10 12.34
N SER A 287 6.95 -13.53 13.40
CA SER A 287 7.54 -13.43 14.75
C SER A 287 8.05 -14.76 15.30
N ASP A 288 7.34 -15.86 15.05
CA ASP A 288 7.69 -17.17 15.62
C ASP A 288 8.88 -17.82 14.90
N ALA A 289 8.98 -17.61 13.58
CA ALA A 289 10.14 -18.06 12.79
C ALA A 289 11.39 -17.23 13.13
N ALA A 290 11.24 -15.91 13.31
CA ALA A 290 12.29 -15.05 13.83
C ALA A 290 12.78 -15.50 15.22
N LEU A 291 11.87 -15.85 16.13
CA LEU A 291 12.23 -16.37 17.45
C LEU A 291 12.91 -17.75 17.39
N ARG A 292 12.56 -18.62 16.43
CA ARG A 292 13.30 -19.88 16.21
C ARG A 292 14.72 -19.62 15.71
N ALA A 293 14.92 -18.68 14.78
CA ALA A 293 16.26 -18.28 14.33
C ALA A 293 17.08 -17.69 15.48
N ALA A 294 16.48 -16.78 16.28
CA ALA A 294 17.12 -16.18 17.45
C ALA A 294 17.59 -17.23 18.49
N LYS A 295 16.77 -18.24 18.77
CA LYS A 295 17.12 -19.35 19.69
C LYS A 295 18.35 -20.14 19.26
N ARG A 296 18.71 -20.16 17.97
CA ARG A 296 19.90 -20.84 17.44
C ARG A 296 21.17 -20.00 17.56
N LEU A 297 21.04 -18.74 17.95
CA LEU A 297 22.16 -17.79 18.15
C LEU A 297 22.51 -17.66 19.62
N GLY A 298 21.51 -17.44 20.48
CA GLY A 298 21.73 -17.29 21.92
C GLY A 298 20.59 -16.58 22.65
N SER A 299 20.78 -16.39 23.95
CA SER A 299 19.83 -15.65 24.80
C SER A 299 19.81 -14.15 24.47
N ALA A 300 20.94 -13.57 24.05
CA ALA A 300 21.08 -12.17 23.67
C ALA A 300 20.21 -11.83 22.44
N GLU A 301 20.29 -12.64 21.39
CA GLU A 301 19.46 -12.50 20.18
C GLU A 301 17.99 -12.76 20.46
N VAL A 302 17.66 -13.68 21.37
CA VAL A 302 16.27 -13.87 21.83
C VAL A 302 15.74 -12.63 22.55
N ALA A 303 16.55 -11.94 23.36
CA ALA A 303 16.16 -10.67 23.98
C ALA A 303 15.92 -9.59 22.93
N LEU A 304 16.84 -9.43 21.96
CA LEU A 304 16.69 -8.50 20.84
C LEU A 304 15.45 -8.80 19.98
N ALA A 305 15.23 -10.07 19.60
CA ALA A 305 14.07 -10.48 18.83
C ALA A 305 12.74 -10.18 19.56
N ARG A 306 12.68 -10.41 20.88
CA ARG A 306 11.52 -10.05 21.71
C ARG A 306 11.29 -8.53 21.73
N ALA A 307 12.34 -7.73 21.87
CA ALA A 307 12.25 -6.27 21.80
C ALA A 307 11.75 -5.79 20.42
N ARG A 308 12.26 -6.36 19.31
CA ARG A 308 11.80 -6.08 17.94
C ARG A 308 10.31 -6.43 17.74
N ILE A 309 9.88 -7.60 18.21
CA ILE A 309 8.48 -8.04 18.12
C ILE A 309 7.56 -7.16 18.97
N ALA A 310 8.00 -6.75 20.17
CA ALA A 310 7.27 -5.78 20.98
C ALA A 310 7.18 -4.40 20.30
N ALA A 311 8.21 -4.01 19.54
CA ALA A 311 8.22 -2.79 18.76
C ALA A 311 7.20 -2.83 17.62
N ASP A 312 7.17 -3.89 16.81
CA ASP A 312 6.15 -4.08 15.78
C ASP A 312 4.72 -4.07 16.36
N ARG A 313 4.47 -4.89 17.38
CA ARG A 313 3.17 -5.03 18.05
C ARG A 313 2.74 -3.83 18.91
N LYS A 314 3.56 -2.78 18.97
CA LYS A 314 3.33 -1.55 19.77
C LYS A 314 3.06 -1.84 21.26
N SER A 315 3.73 -2.85 21.80
CA SER A 315 3.54 -3.29 23.19
C SER A 315 4.15 -2.31 24.18
N SER A 316 3.48 -2.13 25.33
CA SER A 316 3.97 -1.34 26.46
C SER A 316 5.24 -1.90 27.09
N SER A 317 5.52 -3.20 26.93
CA SER A 317 6.74 -3.84 27.44
C SER A 317 8.01 -3.54 26.63
N LEU A 318 7.90 -2.82 25.50
CA LEU A 318 9.03 -2.51 24.62
C LEU A 318 10.21 -1.87 25.35
N ARG A 319 9.96 -0.93 26.28
CA ARG A 319 11.02 -0.24 27.02
C ARG A 319 11.84 -1.23 27.86
N ALA A 320 11.18 -1.99 28.73
CA ALA A 320 11.83 -3.00 29.58
C ALA A 320 12.51 -4.11 28.75
N LEU A 321 11.93 -4.49 27.61
CA LEU A 321 12.57 -5.46 26.71
C LEU A 321 13.83 -4.91 26.05
N LEU A 322 13.89 -3.61 25.70
CA LEU A 322 15.10 -2.95 25.18
C LEU A 322 16.17 -2.71 26.27
N GLU A 323 15.76 -2.53 27.53
CA GLU A 323 16.67 -2.43 28.68
C GLU A 323 17.32 -3.79 29.00
N ASN A 324 16.61 -4.89 28.75
CA ASN A 324 17.11 -6.26 28.89
C ASN A 324 17.94 -6.77 27.70
N VAL A 325 18.12 -5.98 26.62
CA VAL A 325 19.05 -6.36 25.53
C VAL A 325 20.49 -6.09 25.99
N PRO A 326 21.41 -7.07 25.91
CA PRO A 326 22.82 -6.88 26.29
C PRO A 326 23.51 -5.74 25.52
N ARG A 327 24.47 -5.06 26.16
CA ARG A 327 25.08 -3.81 25.66
C ARG A 327 25.81 -3.99 24.33
N GLU A 328 26.41 -5.16 24.11
CA GLU A 328 27.08 -5.56 22.88
C GLU A 328 26.16 -5.53 21.65
N LEU A 329 24.85 -5.70 21.84
CA LEU A 329 23.85 -5.61 20.78
C LEU A 329 23.25 -4.20 20.61
N HIS A 330 23.67 -3.18 21.38
CA HIS A 330 23.10 -1.83 21.25
C HIS A 330 23.54 -1.13 19.94
N GLY A 331 24.62 -1.59 19.32
CA GLY A 331 25.04 -1.20 17.96
C GLY A 331 24.33 -1.94 16.83
N ASP A 332 23.46 -2.91 17.14
CA ASP A 332 22.73 -3.69 16.13
C ASP A 332 21.67 -2.81 15.43
N PRO A 333 21.56 -2.86 14.09
CA PRO A 333 20.56 -2.09 13.34
C PRO A 333 19.12 -2.34 13.82
N GLY A 334 18.78 -3.56 14.22
CA GLY A 334 17.50 -3.91 14.81
C GLY A 334 17.27 -3.23 16.16
N TYR A 335 18.28 -3.22 17.05
CA TYR A 335 18.19 -2.52 18.34
C TYR A 335 17.94 -1.02 18.11
N ILE A 336 18.77 -0.41 17.26
CA ILE A 336 18.69 1.00 16.87
C ILE A 336 17.28 1.32 16.33
N PHE A 337 16.75 0.50 15.42
CA PHE A 337 15.41 0.70 14.86
C PHE A 337 14.29 0.61 15.92
N ALA A 338 14.32 -0.40 16.79
CA ALA A 338 13.33 -0.52 17.88
C ALA A 338 13.44 0.62 18.89
N ARG A 339 14.66 1.11 19.19
CA ARG A 339 14.92 2.27 20.04
C ARG A 339 14.36 3.56 19.43
N ILE A 340 14.57 3.80 18.13
CA ILE A 340 13.95 4.91 17.38
C ILE A 340 12.42 4.83 17.47
N GLN A 341 11.85 3.65 17.21
CA GLN A 341 10.40 3.42 17.28
C GLN A 341 9.84 3.71 18.68
N LEU A 342 10.54 3.32 19.75
CA LEU A 342 10.17 3.67 21.12
C LEU A 342 10.21 5.18 21.33
N LEU A 343 11.37 5.82 21.06
CA LEU A 343 11.58 7.25 21.29
C LEU A 343 10.54 8.12 20.54
N ARG A 344 10.21 7.79 19.29
CA ARG A 344 9.17 8.48 18.51
C ARG A 344 7.77 8.31 19.12
N ARG A 345 7.46 7.17 19.76
CA ARG A 345 6.17 6.92 20.42
C ARG A 345 6.08 7.59 21.80
N GLU A 346 7.21 7.79 22.45
CA GLU A 346 7.38 8.58 23.68
C GLU A 346 7.52 10.09 23.40
N GLU A 347 7.32 10.53 22.15
CA GLU A 347 7.45 11.92 21.68
C GLU A 347 8.85 12.57 21.88
N LYS A 348 9.88 11.75 22.16
CA LYS A 348 11.30 12.12 22.23
C LYS A 348 11.93 12.25 20.84
N PHE A 349 11.36 13.13 20.02
CA PHE A 349 11.67 13.22 18.59
C PHE A 349 13.14 13.58 18.31
N GLU A 350 13.77 14.42 19.13
CA GLU A 350 15.18 14.81 18.95
C GLU A 350 16.17 13.66 19.22
N GLU A 351 15.91 12.84 20.23
CA GLU A 351 16.70 11.63 20.50
C GLU A 351 16.52 10.62 19.36
N ALA A 352 15.28 10.41 18.92
CA ALA A 352 14.99 9.55 17.77
C ALA A 352 15.69 10.07 16.49
N ALA A 353 15.72 11.38 16.27
CA ALA A 353 16.34 12.02 15.11
C ALA A 353 17.87 11.87 15.12
N ARG A 354 18.53 12.14 16.25
CA ARG A 354 19.98 11.91 16.40
C ARG A 354 20.34 10.45 16.12
N LEU A 355 19.57 9.51 16.67
CA LEU A 355 19.77 8.09 16.45
C LEU A 355 19.52 7.67 14.98
N MET A 356 18.51 8.24 14.31
CA MET A 356 18.19 7.98 12.91
C MET A 356 19.21 8.55 11.92
N LEU A 357 19.84 9.69 12.23
CA LEU A 357 20.88 10.30 11.38
C LEU A 357 22.19 9.50 11.42
N ASN A 358 22.50 8.91 12.58
CA ASN A 358 23.65 8.04 12.81
C ASN A 358 23.40 6.55 12.45
N ALA A 359 22.15 6.16 12.19
CA ALA A 359 21.82 4.81 11.77
C ALA A 359 22.49 4.44 10.42
N PRO A 360 22.85 3.15 10.20
CA PRO A 360 23.49 2.71 8.98
C PRO A 360 22.64 2.99 7.73
N ARG A 361 23.32 3.04 6.58
CA ARG A 361 22.73 3.36 5.26
C ARG A 361 22.97 2.26 4.21
N ASP A 362 23.80 1.27 4.54
CA ASP A 362 24.08 0.10 3.70
C ASP A 362 22.88 -0.87 3.72
N PRO A 363 22.20 -1.13 2.58
CA PRO A 363 21.08 -2.06 2.50
C PRO A 363 21.38 -3.44 3.10
N ASN A 364 22.61 -3.94 2.98
CA ASN A 364 23.01 -5.26 3.50
C ASN A 364 22.98 -5.33 5.03
N ARG A 365 23.09 -4.20 5.72
CA ARG A 365 22.95 -4.09 7.18
C ARG A 365 21.51 -3.75 7.63
N LEU A 366 20.68 -3.25 6.72
CA LEU A 366 19.31 -2.83 7.04
C LEU A 366 18.28 -3.95 6.83
N TYR A 367 18.57 -4.92 5.96
CA TYR A 367 17.74 -6.06 5.52
C TYR A 367 16.39 -5.71 4.88
N ASN A 368 15.65 -4.73 5.41
CA ASN A 368 14.40 -4.22 4.86
C ASN A 368 14.44 -2.69 4.79
N VAL A 369 14.98 -2.17 3.69
CA VAL A 369 15.07 -0.72 3.41
C VAL A 369 13.71 -0.01 3.36
N ASP A 370 12.62 -0.74 3.09
CA ASP A 370 11.27 -0.18 3.01
C ASP A 370 10.71 0.17 4.41
N GLU A 371 10.91 -0.70 5.41
CA GLU A 371 10.53 -0.42 6.80
C GLU A 371 11.40 0.70 7.41
N TRP A 372 12.69 0.75 7.05
CA TRP A 372 13.55 1.89 7.37
C TRP A 372 13.05 3.19 6.74
N TRP A 373 12.57 3.15 5.49
CA TRP A 373 11.93 4.31 4.86
C TRP A 373 10.65 4.73 5.58
N ILE A 374 9.77 3.79 5.93
CA ILE A 374 8.51 4.08 6.65
C ILE A 374 8.79 4.81 7.96
N GLU A 375 9.74 4.32 8.77
CA GLU A 375 10.11 4.95 10.04
C GLU A 375 10.78 6.31 9.85
N ARG A 376 11.68 6.46 8.85
CA ARG A 376 12.29 7.75 8.47
C ARG A 376 11.25 8.78 8.06
N ARG A 377 10.27 8.38 7.23
CA ARG A 377 9.18 9.24 6.76
C ARG A 377 8.27 9.69 7.91
N LEU A 378 7.95 8.80 8.85
CA LEU A 378 7.19 9.13 10.05
C LEU A 378 7.94 10.12 10.94
N LEU A 379 9.23 9.87 11.18
CA LEU A 379 10.06 10.74 12.02
C LEU A 379 10.34 12.10 11.37
N ALA A 380 10.63 12.15 10.06
CA ALA A 380 10.80 13.40 9.33
C ALA A 380 9.55 14.29 9.44
N ARG A 381 8.35 13.72 9.33
CA ARG A 381 7.09 14.45 9.56
C ARG A 381 6.91 14.92 11.01
N LYS A 382 7.43 14.18 12.00
CA LYS A 382 7.51 14.67 13.39
C LYS A 382 8.52 15.80 13.58
N MET A 383 9.63 15.81 12.84
CA MET A 383 10.54 16.94 12.85
C MET A 383 9.91 18.19 12.20
N ILE A 384 9.00 18.04 11.22
CA ILE A 384 8.17 19.15 10.72
C ILE A 384 7.21 19.66 11.80
N ASP A 385 6.48 18.76 12.49
CA ASP A 385 5.55 19.12 13.58
C ASP A 385 6.21 20.00 14.68
N VAL A 386 7.51 19.82 14.94
CA VAL A 386 8.29 20.57 15.96
C VAL A 386 9.23 21.63 15.39
N GLY A 387 9.03 22.06 14.14
CA GLY A 387 9.78 23.17 13.53
C GLY A 387 11.23 22.85 13.08
N GLN A 388 11.70 21.62 13.24
CA GLN A 388 13.07 21.20 12.90
C GLN A 388 13.21 20.77 11.44
N TYR A 389 12.91 21.69 10.53
CA TYR A 389 12.83 21.42 9.09
C TYR A 389 14.15 20.93 8.48
N ARG A 390 15.30 21.42 8.95
CA ARG A 390 16.62 20.95 8.49
C ARG A 390 16.84 19.48 8.87
N THR A 391 16.50 19.11 10.11
CA THR A 391 16.55 17.73 10.61
C THR A 391 15.59 16.83 9.83
N ALA A 392 14.37 17.30 9.56
CA ALA A 392 13.38 16.60 8.74
C ALA A 392 13.92 16.27 7.34
N TYR A 393 14.50 17.27 6.67
CA TYR A 393 15.10 17.12 5.34
C TYR A 393 16.25 16.10 5.34
N LEU A 394 17.17 16.22 6.30
CA LEU A 394 18.30 15.29 6.41
C LEU A 394 17.85 13.84 6.63
N ILE A 395 16.86 13.60 7.49
CA ILE A 395 16.32 12.24 7.75
C ILE A 395 15.75 11.60 6.48
N ALA A 396 15.03 12.37 5.66
CA ALA A 396 14.45 11.90 4.40
C ALA A 396 15.51 11.72 3.29
N ARG A 397 16.39 12.71 3.12
CA ARG A 397 17.48 12.72 2.13
C ARG A 397 18.48 11.58 2.35
N ASP A 398 18.79 11.25 3.60
CA ASP A 398 19.83 10.28 3.96
C ASP A 398 19.32 8.85 4.13
N ALA A 399 18.06 8.57 3.75
CA ALA A 399 17.55 7.20 3.70
C ALA A 399 18.30 6.36 2.64
N ALA A 400 18.55 5.09 2.96
CA ALA A 400 18.89 4.07 1.98
C ALA A 400 17.79 3.99 0.91
N LEU A 401 18.16 3.67 -0.34
CA LEU A 401 17.20 3.59 -1.44
C LEU A 401 16.18 2.46 -1.18
N PRO A 402 14.87 2.75 -1.11
CA PRO A 402 13.85 1.73 -0.90
C PRO A 402 13.80 0.72 -2.06
N ALA A 403 13.32 -0.48 -1.79
CA ALA A 403 13.17 -1.53 -2.80
C ALA A 403 11.97 -1.22 -3.72
N ARG A 404 10.83 -0.83 -3.14
CA ARG A 404 9.59 -0.54 -3.87
C ARG A 404 9.60 0.84 -4.52
N ASP A 405 9.20 0.92 -5.79
CA ASP A 405 9.21 2.17 -6.58
C ASP A 405 8.33 3.28 -6.01
N ILE A 406 7.23 2.93 -5.36
CA ILE A 406 6.38 3.88 -4.63
C ILE A 406 7.15 4.53 -3.47
N TYR A 407 8.02 3.80 -2.78
CA TYR A 407 8.83 4.34 -1.68
C TYR A 407 10.05 5.11 -2.19
N LYS A 408 10.67 4.71 -3.32
CA LYS A 408 11.66 5.55 -4.03
C LYS A 408 11.05 6.91 -4.40
N THR A 409 9.82 6.89 -4.94
CA THR A 409 9.03 8.10 -5.25
C THR A 409 8.74 8.92 -4.00
N GLU A 410 8.28 8.31 -2.92
CA GLU A 410 8.02 9.01 -1.65
C GLU A 410 9.28 9.57 -1.00
N GLN A 411 10.44 8.92 -1.15
CA GLN A 411 11.72 9.41 -0.61
C GLN A 411 12.09 10.75 -1.23
N GLU A 412 12.21 10.80 -2.55
CA GLU A 412 12.59 12.01 -3.27
C GLU A 412 11.48 13.07 -3.13
N PHE A 413 10.19 12.68 -3.17
CA PHE A 413 9.08 13.59 -2.91
C PHE A 413 9.16 14.24 -1.51
N THR A 414 9.36 13.45 -0.45
CA THR A 414 9.40 13.97 0.92
C THR A 414 10.58 14.92 1.11
N ALA A 415 11.76 14.57 0.59
CA ALA A 415 12.93 15.45 0.67
C ALA A 415 12.73 16.75 -0.13
N GLY A 416 12.20 16.66 -1.35
CA GLY A 416 11.91 17.83 -2.20
C GLY A 416 10.82 18.74 -1.63
N TRP A 417 9.74 18.17 -1.09
CA TRP A 417 8.65 18.92 -0.47
C TRP A 417 9.11 19.65 0.80
N ILE A 418 9.95 19.02 1.63
CA ILE A 418 10.55 19.69 2.80
C ILE A 418 11.44 20.86 2.34
N ALA A 419 12.28 20.65 1.32
CA ALA A 419 13.13 21.69 0.76
C ALA A 419 12.32 22.88 0.23
N LEU A 420 11.26 22.63 -0.54
CA LEU A 420 10.40 23.66 -1.13
C LEU A 420 9.64 24.45 -0.06
N ARG A 421 8.93 23.77 0.83
CA ARG A 421 7.93 24.40 1.70
C ARG A 421 8.50 24.98 2.97
N PHE A 422 9.46 24.29 3.57
CA PHE A 422 9.93 24.60 4.92
C PHE A 422 11.35 25.17 4.93
N LEU A 423 12.22 24.76 3.99
CA LEU A 423 13.54 25.36 3.82
C LEU A 423 13.58 26.51 2.79
N LYS A 424 12.49 26.72 2.04
CA LYS A 424 12.37 27.72 0.96
C LYS A 424 13.49 27.61 -0.09
N ASP A 425 13.95 26.39 -0.36
CA ASP A 425 14.99 26.07 -1.35
C ASP A 425 14.37 25.36 -2.57
N PRO A 426 13.84 26.12 -3.55
CA PRO A 426 13.24 25.55 -4.75
C PRO A 426 14.27 24.83 -5.65
N ASN A 427 15.56 25.17 -5.55
CA ASN A 427 16.61 24.56 -6.36
C ASN A 427 16.95 23.15 -5.88
N THR A 428 17.04 22.94 -4.56
CA THR A 428 17.15 21.60 -3.98
C THR A 428 15.87 20.80 -4.21
N ALA A 429 14.69 21.43 -4.08
CA ALA A 429 13.43 20.77 -4.35
C ALA A 429 13.32 20.24 -5.78
N ALA A 430 13.61 21.08 -6.79
CA ALA A 430 13.58 20.70 -8.20
C ALA A 430 14.50 19.49 -8.50
N ARG A 431 15.71 19.44 -7.92
CA ARG A 431 16.64 18.30 -8.06
C ARG A 431 16.12 17.00 -7.45
N HIS A 432 15.26 17.06 -6.43
CA HIS A 432 14.60 15.89 -5.88
C HIS A 432 13.41 15.47 -6.75
N PHE A 433 12.53 16.40 -7.12
CA PHE A 433 11.35 16.08 -7.93
C PHE A 433 11.73 15.54 -9.32
N ALA A 434 12.82 16.02 -9.93
CA ALA A 434 13.35 15.50 -11.20
C ALA A 434 13.85 14.03 -11.14
N ARG A 435 14.00 13.43 -9.94
CA ARG A 435 14.31 12.00 -9.79
C ARG A 435 13.06 11.13 -9.63
N ILE A 436 11.90 11.74 -9.38
CA ILE A 436 10.62 11.02 -9.36
C ILE A 436 10.27 10.64 -10.80
N GLY A 437 9.72 9.44 -11.00
CA GLY A 437 9.25 9.00 -12.30
C GLY A 437 10.33 8.47 -13.26
N VAL A 438 11.62 8.64 -12.96
CA VAL A 438 12.73 8.06 -13.75
C VAL A 438 12.57 6.54 -13.84
N GLY A 439 12.39 6.02 -15.06
CA GLY A 439 12.13 4.60 -15.32
C GLY A 439 10.71 4.10 -15.01
N SER A 440 9.82 4.98 -14.54
CA SER A 440 8.41 4.67 -14.26
C SER A 440 7.53 4.93 -15.48
N VAL A 441 6.47 4.12 -15.61
CA VAL A 441 5.34 4.38 -16.53
C VAL A 441 4.04 4.68 -15.78
N ASN A 442 4.10 4.79 -14.44
CA ASN A 442 2.91 4.99 -13.62
C ASN A 442 2.44 6.45 -13.68
N PRO A 443 1.21 6.74 -14.16
CA PRO A 443 0.73 8.12 -14.31
C PRO A 443 0.72 8.93 -13.01
N THR A 444 0.48 8.31 -11.85
CA THR A 444 0.50 9.04 -10.56
C THR A 444 1.90 9.55 -10.24
N ALA A 445 2.93 8.72 -10.46
CA ALA A 445 4.31 9.08 -10.14
C ALA A 445 4.81 10.20 -11.07
N LEU A 446 4.54 10.08 -12.37
CA LEU A 446 4.90 11.07 -13.38
C LEU A 446 4.17 12.40 -13.15
N ALA A 447 2.86 12.37 -12.86
CA ALA A 447 2.09 13.58 -12.56
C ALA A 447 2.58 14.28 -11.30
N ARG A 448 2.92 13.52 -10.24
CA ARG A 448 3.51 14.06 -9.02
C ARG A 448 4.89 14.69 -9.30
N ALA A 449 5.72 14.10 -10.15
CA ALA A 449 6.98 14.71 -10.57
C ALA A 449 6.75 16.07 -11.24
N GLY A 450 5.98 16.11 -12.33
CA GLY A 450 5.75 17.33 -13.10
C GLY A 450 5.07 18.45 -12.29
N TYR A 451 4.03 18.13 -11.50
CA TYR A 451 3.35 19.15 -10.68
C TYR A 451 4.29 19.79 -9.65
N TRP A 452 5.09 18.98 -8.95
CA TRP A 452 6.00 19.50 -7.92
C TRP A 452 7.27 20.14 -8.48
N GLN A 453 7.76 19.70 -9.65
CA GLN A 453 8.71 20.47 -10.44
C GLN A 453 8.13 21.83 -10.84
N GLY A 454 6.85 21.88 -11.22
CA GLY A 454 6.10 23.11 -11.50
C GLY A 454 6.06 24.07 -10.31
N ARG A 455 5.58 23.59 -9.14
CA ARG A 455 5.57 24.38 -7.89
C ARG A 455 6.97 24.85 -7.46
N ALA A 456 8.02 24.06 -7.74
CA ALA A 456 9.40 24.46 -7.45
C ALA A 456 9.92 25.53 -8.42
N ALA A 457 9.61 25.42 -9.71
CA ALA A 457 9.97 26.42 -10.71
C ALA A 457 9.21 27.74 -10.51
N GLU A 458 7.91 27.71 -10.15
CA GLU A 458 7.14 28.89 -9.69
C GLU A 458 7.87 29.61 -8.56
N ALA A 459 8.23 28.89 -7.49
CA ALA A 459 8.91 29.44 -6.33
C ALA A 459 10.34 29.96 -6.61
N ALA A 460 10.93 29.59 -7.75
CA ALA A 460 12.20 30.12 -8.24
C ALA A 460 12.03 31.25 -9.30
N GLY A 461 10.80 31.67 -9.60
CA GLY A 461 10.50 32.66 -10.64
C GLY A 461 10.66 32.15 -12.08
N ARG A 462 10.86 30.84 -12.28
CA ARG A 462 11.16 30.23 -13.60
C ARG A 462 9.88 29.80 -14.31
N ILE A 463 9.09 30.79 -14.73
CA ILE A 463 7.72 30.59 -15.23
C ILE A 463 7.62 29.62 -16.43
N GLN A 464 8.57 29.64 -17.36
CA GLN A 464 8.54 28.72 -18.51
C GLN A 464 8.85 27.26 -18.11
N GLU A 465 9.81 27.04 -17.21
CA GLU A 465 10.03 25.70 -16.61
C GLU A 465 8.79 25.22 -15.86
N ALA A 466 8.12 26.12 -15.12
CA ALA A 466 6.89 25.78 -14.41
C ALA A 466 5.79 25.34 -15.37
N ARG A 467 5.55 26.10 -16.44
CA ARG A 467 4.56 25.78 -17.48
C ARG A 467 4.85 24.44 -18.15
N HIS A 468 6.12 24.17 -18.51
CA HIS A 468 6.53 22.90 -19.10
C HIS A 468 6.32 21.71 -18.13
N ALA A 469 6.72 21.87 -16.87
CA ALA A 469 6.57 20.82 -15.86
C ALA A 469 5.09 20.52 -15.55
N TYR A 470 4.23 21.54 -15.54
CA TYR A 470 2.78 21.34 -15.46
C TYR A 470 2.20 20.68 -16.70
N ALA A 471 2.68 21.01 -17.91
CA ALA A 471 2.21 20.36 -19.14
C ALA A 471 2.45 18.85 -19.09
N ALA A 472 3.66 18.43 -18.72
CA ALA A 472 4.01 17.01 -18.55
C ALA A 472 3.14 16.31 -17.48
N ALA A 473 2.76 17.00 -16.40
CA ALA A 473 1.82 16.43 -15.42
C ALA A 473 0.37 16.39 -15.94
N ALA A 474 -0.04 17.39 -16.72
CA ALA A 474 -1.40 17.56 -17.24
C ALA A 474 -1.81 16.48 -18.27
N GLU A 475 -0.84 15.80 -18.90
CA GLU A 475 -1.06 14.60 -19.71
C GLU A 475 -1.68 13.43 -18.91
N HIS A 476 -1.53 13.43 -17.58
CA HIS A 476 -2.03 12.39 -16.69
C HIS A 476 -3.34 12.80 -16.01
N SER A 477 -4.32 13.21 -16.82
CA SER A 477 -5.65 13.74 -16.45
C SER A 477 -6.48 12.91 -15.47
N THR A 478 -6.24 11.61 -15.32
CA THR A 478 -6.94 10.75 -14.35
C THR A 478 -6.31 10.77 -12.94
N SER A 479 -5.17 11.44 -12.77
CA SER A 479 -4.45 11.53 -11.49
C SER A 479 -4.64 12.90 -10.81
N TYR A 480 -4.62 12.91 -9.48
CA TYR A 480 -4.77 14.11 -8.65
C TYR A 480 -3.83 15.23 -9.08
N TYR A 481 -2.54 14.95 -9.19
CA TYR A 481 -1.53 15.94 -9.57
C TYR A 481 -1.61 16.37 -11.04
N GLY A 482 -2.09 15.51 -11.93
CA GLY A 482 -2.34 15.89 -13.33
C GLY A 482 -3.53 16.83 -13.44
N GLN A 483 -4.60 16.58 -12.69
CA GLN A 483 -5.76 17.48 -12.60
C GLN A 483 -5.38 18.84 -11.99
N LEU A 484 -4.58 18.87 -10.92
CA LEU A 484 -4.06 20.14 -10.38
C LEU A 484 -3.15 20.88 -11.37
N ALA A 485 -2.35 20.17 -12.16
CA ALA A 485 -1.53 20.78 -13.20
C ALA A 485 -2.36 21.34 -14.35
N ARG A 486 -3.45 20.67 -14.75
CA ARG A 486 -4.42 21.17 -15.73
C ARG A 486 -5.08 22.47 -15.25
N ALA A 487 -5.53 22.52 -14.00
CA ALA A 487 -6.09 23.72 -13.41
C ALA A 487 -5.07 24.88 -13.38
N LYS A 488 -3.83 24.59 -12.95
CA LYS A 488 -2.70 25.55 -13.00
C LYS A 488 -2.37 26.11 -14.39
N LEU A 489 -2.67 25.36 -15.46
CA LEU A 489 -2.50 25.78 -16.84
C LEU A 489 -3.74 26.48 -17.43
N GLY A 490 -4.83 26.61 -16.66
CA GLY A 490 -6.11 27.11 -17.16
C GLY A 490 -6.80 26.15 -18.15
N LEU A 491 -6.47 24.85 -18.14
CA LEU A 491 -7.10 23.84 -19.00
C LEU A 491 -8.43 23.39 -18.36
N PRO A 492 -9.59 23.82 -18.88
CA PRO A 492 -10.85 23.76 -18.14
C PRO A 492 -11.54 22.40 -18.21
N GLN A 493 -10.94 21.43 -18.90
CA GLN A 493 -11.52 20.10 -19.15
C GLN A 493 -10.64 19.00 -18.55
N ILE A 494 -11.23 17.90 -18.09
CA ILE A 494 -10.56 16.61 -17.90
C ILE A 494 -10.55 15.85 -19.24
N GLU A 495 -9.37 15.39 -19.66
CA GLU A 495 -9.23 14.55 -20.86
C GLU A 495 -9.17 13.08 -20.44
N LEU A 496 -10.28 12.36 -20.61
CA LEU A 496 -10.29 10.90 -20.47
C LEU A 496 -9.92 10.28 -21.81
N ARG A 497 -8.98 9.34 -21.80
CA ARG A 497 -8.63 8.60 -23.01
C ARG A 497 -9.78 7.65 -23.35
N GLY A 498 -10.22 7.69 -24.60
CA GLY A 498 -11.29 6.83 -25.10
C GLY A 498 -10.95 5.35 -24.99
N VAL A 499 -11.96 4.49 -25.14
CA VAL A 499 -11.75 3.05 -25.32
C VAL A 499 -10.77 2.85 -26.49
N PRO A 500 -9.73 1.99 -26.36
CA PRO A 500 -8.85 1.65 -27.47
C PRO A 500 -9.69 1.22 -28.67
N GLY A 501 -9.56 1.92 -29.81
CA GLY A 501 -10.46 1.73 -30.94
C GLY A 501 -10.45 0.27 -31.44
N SER A 502 -11.63 -0.29 -31.70
CA SER A 502 -11.89 -1.72 -31.97
C SER A 502 -11.37 -2.25 -33.32
N ARG A 503 -10.16 -1.86 -33.71
CA ARG A 503 -9.47 -2.37 -34.91
C ARG A 503 -9.11 -3.87 -34.78
N THR A 504 -9.03 -4.38 -33.55
CA THR A 504 -8.80 -5.80 -33.27
C THR A 504 -10.11 -6.60 -33.37
N ARG A 505 -10.54 -6.95 -34.59
CA ARG A 505 -11.58 -7.99 -34.79
C ARG A 505 -11.09 -9.29 -34.13
N GLY A 506 -11.90 -9.91 -33.29
CA GLY A 506 -11.55 -11.19 -32.67
C GLY A 506 -11.10 -11.15 -31.21
N VAL A 507 -11.16 -10.01 -30.50
CA VAL A 507 -10.85 -9.99 -29.05
C VAL A 507 -11.76 -10.92 -28.25
N GLU A 508 -13.00 -11.09 -28.68
CA GLU A 508 -13.97 -12.06 -28.14
C GLU A 508 -13.57 -13.53 -28.35
N ARG A 509 -12.70 -13.79 -29.34
CA ARG A 509 -12.14 -15.11 -29.63
C ARG A 509 -10.81 -15.37 -28.92
N LEU A 510 -10.23 -14.41 -28.18
CA LEU A 510 -9.03 -14.67 -27.39
C LEU A 510 -9.36 -15.69 -26.29
N GLU A 511 -8.52 -16.70 -26.10
CA GLU A 511 -8.81 -17.83 -25.20
C GLU A 511 -9.13 -17.37 -23.77
N VAL A 512 -8.40 -16.39 -23.23
CA VAL A 512 -8.62 -15.86 -21.88
C VAL A 512 -9.90 -15.05 -21.75
N VAL A 513 -10.34 -14.38 -22.82
CA VAL A 513 -11.62 -13.65 -22.86
C VAL A 513 -12.77 -14.65 -22.92
N ARG A 514 -12.66 -15.66 -23.79
CA ARG A 514 -13.61 -16.76 -23.92
C ARG A 514 -13.71 -17.58 -22.63
N ALA A 515 -12.60 -17.85 -21.95
CA ALA A 515 -12.59 -18.53 -20.65
C ALA A 515 -13.43 -17.77 -19.60
N VAL A 516 -13.32 -16.44 -19.54
CA VAL A 516 -14.18 -15.63 -18.66
C VAL A 516 -15.64 -15.60 -19.12
N GLN A 517 -15.90 -15.65 -20.44
CA GLN A 517 -17.26 -15.80 -20.96
C GLN A 517 -17.90 -17.12 -20.51
N LEU A 518 -17.15 -18.22 -20.48
CA LEU A 518 -17.63 -19.51 -19.95
C LEU A 518 -17.96 -19.40 -18.45
N LEU A 519 -17.07 -18.77 -17.66
CA LEU A 519 -17.31 -18.54 -16.22
C LEU A 519 -18.58 -17.73 -15.96
N TYR A 520 -18.85 -16.68 -16.76
CA TYR A 520 -20.10 -15.94 -16.67
C TYR A 520 -21.31 -16.76 -17.11
N ALA A 521 -21.19 -17.56 -18.17
CA ALA A 521 -22.28 -18.42 -18.67
C ALA A 521 -22.76 -19.45 -17.63
N ILE A 522 -21.86 -19.93 -16.76
CA ILE A 522 -22.20 -20.82 -15.63
C ILE A 522 -22.35 -20.08 -14.29
N GLY A 523 -22.43 -18.76 -14.27
CA GLY A 523 -22.66 -17.96 -13.04
C GLY A 523 -21.51 -17.94 -12.02
N ASN A 524 -20.28 -18.31 -12.41
CA ASN A 524 -19.11 -18.39 -11.53
C ASN A 524 -18.08 -17.27 -11.76
N GLY A 525 -18.56 -16.03 -11.98
CA GLY A 525 -17.72 -14.86 -12.27
C GLY A 525 -16.60 -14.57 -11.26
N GLU A 526 -16.75 -14.95 -9.98
CA GLU A 526 -15.68 -14.80 -8.97
C GLU A 526 -14.39 -15.57 -9.33
N PHE A 527 -14.47 -16.65 -10.12
CA PHE A 527 -13.27 -17.34 -10.62
C PHE A 527 -12.50 -16.56 -11.69
N ALA A 528 -13.11 -15.54 -12.31
CA ALA A 528 -12.45 -14.67 -13.29
C ALA A 528 -11.60 -13.58 -12.65
N LEU A 529 -11.75 -13.30 -11.35
CA LEU A 529 -11.04 -12.20 -10.68
C LEU A 529 -9.50 -12.32 -10.72
N PRO A 530 -8.87 -13.50 -10.56
CA PRO A 530 -7.43 -13.64 -10.76
C PRO A 530 -7.02 -13.45 -12.23
N ILE A 531 -7.92 -13.71 -13.19
CA ILE A 531 -7.70 -13.47 -14.62
C ILE A 531 -7.69 -11.96 -14.88
N PHE A 532 -8.72 -11.23 -14.42
CA PHE A 532 -8.78 -9.77 -14.56
C PHE A 532 -7.57 -9.06 -13.93
N ALA A 533 -7.18 -9.46 -12.71
CA ALA A 533 -6.05 -8.86 -12.02
C ALA A 533 -4.73 -9.10 -12.75
N ASP A 534 -4.40 -10.36 -13.06
CA ASP A 534 -3.11 -10.72 -13.66
C ASP A 534 -3.01 -10.26 -15.13
N MET A 535 -4.09 -10.31 -15.90
CA MET A 535 -4.09 -9.76 -17.26
C MET A 535 -3.98 -8.23 -17.26
N GLY A 536 -4.64 -7.56 -16.31
CA GLY A 536 -4.47 -6.12 -16.11
C GLY A 536 -3.01 -5.73 -15.81
N GLU A 537 -2.32 -6.47 -14.94
CA GLU A 537 -0.93 -6.21 -14.54
C GLU A 537 0.10 -6.64 -15.59
N ASN A 538 -0.08 -7.81 -16.20
CA ASN A 538 0.97 -8.52 -16.96
C ASN A 538 0.55 -8.93 -18.38
N GLY A 539 -0.75 -8.99 -18.68
CA GLY A 539 -1.31 -9.55 -19.92
C GLY A 539 -1.31 -8.62 -21.14
N ASP A 540 -1.56 -9.21 -22.30
CA ASP A 540 -1.67 -8.55 -23.61
C ASP A 540 -2.77 -7.47 -23.61
N PRO A 541 -2.49 -6.22 -24.03
CA PRO A 541 -3.51 -5.16 -24.14
C PRO A 541 -4.81 -5.57 -24.86
N ASP A 542 -4.76 -6.41 -25.90
CA ASP A 542 -5.97 -6.88 -26.60
C ASP A 542 -6.81 -7.83 -25.73
N ALA A 543 -6.16 -8.67 -24.91
CA ALA A 543 -6.86 -9.49 -23.92
C ALA A 543 -7.45 -8.65 -22.78
N VAL A 544 -6.75 -7.62 -22.30
CA VAL A 544 -7.29 -6.70 -21.30
C VAL A 544 -8.50 -5.93 -21.87
N LEU A 545 -8.46 -5.54 -23.15
CA LEU A 545 -9.58 -4.90 -23.83
C LEU A 545 -10.81 -5.82 -23.88
N GLY A 546 -10.66 -7.03 -24.42
CA GLY A 546 -11.76 -8.00 -24.51
C GLY A 546 -12.33 -8.39 -23.14
N LEU A 547 -11.48 -8.53 -22.12
CA LEU A 547 -11.91 -8.74 -20.73
C LEU A 547 -12.67 -7.54 -20.17
N GLY A 548 -12.18 -6.31 -20.39
CA GLY A 548 -12.83 -5.08 -19.96
C GLY A 548 -14.21 -4.90 -20.58
N GLU A 549 -14.33 -5.15 -21.89
CA GLU A 549 -15.62 -5.13 -22.60
C GLU A 549 -16.58 -6.19 -22.07
N LEU A 550 -16.09 -7.42 -21.86
CA LEU A 550 -16.92 -8.52 -21.38
C LEU A 550 -17.45 -8.22 -19.96
N ALA A 551 -16.58 -7.77 -19.05
CA ALA A 551 -17.01 -7.34 -17.72
C ALA A 551 -18.03 -6.19 -17.78
N ALA A 552 -17.85 -5.22 -18.69
CA ALA A 552 -18.81 -4.15 -18.90
C ALA A 552 -20.18 -4.65 -19.38
N ARG A 553 -20.23 -5.59 -20.34
CA ARG A 553 -21.48 -6.22 -20.83
C ARG A 553 -22.23 -6.98 -19.73
N HIS A 554 -21.51 -7.63 -18.81
CA HIS A 554 -22.08 -8.33 -17.65
C HIS A 554 -22.35 -7.42 -16.44
N GLY A 555 -22.04 -6.12 -16.52
CA GLY A 555 -22.19 -5.18 -15.41
C GLY A 555 -21.17 -5.34 -14.27
N ASP A 556 -20.17 -6.21 -14.42
CA ASP A 556 -19.14 -6.51 -13.41
C ASP A 556 -18.14 -5.35 -13.27
N ALA A 557 -18.51 -4.39 -12.41
CA ALA A 557 -17.67 -3.26 -12.04
C ALA A 557 -16.34 -3.70 -11.40
N ARG A 558 -16.31 -4.84 -10.69
CA ARG A 558 -15.11 -5.32 -9.99
C ARG A 558 -14.10 -5.88 -11.00
N GLY A 559 -14.56 -6.72 -11.94
CA GLY A 559 -13.76 -7.22 -13.06
C GLY A 559 -13.23 -6.08 -13.95
N MET A 560 -14.09 -5.14 -14.34
CA MET A 560 -13.70 -3.93 -15.08
C MET A 560 -12.58 -3.16 -14.37
N LEU A 561 -12.76 -2.87 -13.07
CA LEU A 561 -11.83 -2.07 -12.30
C LEU A 561 -10.49 -2.78 -12.09
N LEU A 562 -10.48 -4.09 -11.83
CA LEU A 562 -9.24 -4.86 -11.66
C LEU A 562 -8.37 -4.81 -12.91
N ALA A 563 -8.94 -5.15 -14.07
CA ALA A 563 -8.24 -5.11 -15.35
C ALA A 563 -7.83 -3.68 -15.73
N GLY A 564 -8.78 -2.74 -15.71
CA GLY A 564 -8.59 -1.37 -16.17
C GLY A 564 -7.62 -0.56 -15.31
N LYS A 565 -7.66 -0.69 -13.97
CA LYS A 565 -6.77 0.05 -13.05
C LYS A 565 -5.31 -0.40 -13.19
N ALA A 566 -5.07 -1.70 -13.34
CA ALA A 566 -3.73 -2.22 -13.54
C ALA A 566 -3.17 -1.83 -14.93
N ALA A 567 -4.00 -1.89 -15.99
CA ALA A 567 -3.65 -1.40 -17.31
C ALA A 567 -3.34 0.11 -17.34
N LEU A 568 -4.16 0.92 -16.67
CA LEU A 568 -3.91 2.36 -16.48
C LEU A 568 -2.58 2.61 -15.76
N ASN A 569 -2.25 1.82 -14.74
CA ASN A 569 -0.96 1.91 -14.03
C ASN A 569 0.27 1.53 -14.89
N ARG A 570 0.08 0.80 -15.99
CA ARG A 570 1.10 0.50 -17.01
C ARG A 570 1.24 1.62 -18.06
N GLY A 571 0.40 2.65 -17.99
CA GLY A 571 0.32 3.76 -18.95
C GLY A 571 -0.70 3.54 -20.07
N LEU A 572 -1.35 2.37 -20.16
CA LEU A 572 -2.28 2.04 -21.25
C LEU A 572 -3.57 2.88 -21.16
N PRO A 573 -4.24 3.19 -22.30
CA PRO A 573 -5.46 4.00 -22.35
C PRO A 573 -6.72 3.23 -21.91
N PHE A 574 -6.75 2.83 -20.63
CA PHE A 574 -7.82 2.01 -20.03
C PHE A 574 -8.73 2.81 -19.08
N ASP A 575 -8.75 4.14 -19.23
CA ASP A 575 -9.53 5.08 -18.41
C ASP A 575 -11.03 4.70 -18.37
N PHE A 576 -11.58 4.17 -19.47
CA PHE A 576 -12.97 3.69 -19.51
C PHE A 576 -13.23 2.52 -18.53
N TYR A 577 -12.34 1.52 -18.49
CA TYR A 577 -12.51 0.32 -17.67
C TYR A 577 -12.06 0.54 -16.21
N ALA A 578 -11.08 1.43 -16.00
CA ALA A 578 -10.59 1.80 -14.67
C ALA A 578 -11.61 2.59 -13.81
N TYR A 579 -12.76 2.96 -14.37
CA TYR A 579 -13.82 3.76 -13.73
C TYR A 579 -15.21 3.26 -14.15
N PRO A 580 -15.65 2.07 -13.69
CA PRO A 580 -16.95 1.50 -14.05
C PRO A 580 -18.10 2.37 -13.52
N VAL A 581 -19.17 2.49 -14.31
CA VAL A 581 -20.40 3.25 -13.99
C VAL A 581 -21.56 2.35 -13.54
N SER A 582 -21.30 1.05 -13.36
CA SER A 582 -22.16 0.04 -12.72
C SER A 582 -21.63 -0.31 -11.31
N GLY A 583 -22.23 -1.30 -10.64
CA GLY A 583 -21.72 -1.85 -9.37
C GLY A 583 -22.26 -1.21 -8.09
N ILE A 584 -22.94 -0.06 -8.19
CA ILE A 584 -23.73 0.50 -7.09
C ILE A 584 -25.22 0.34 -7.43
N PRO A 585 -26.01 -0.44 -6.67
CA PRO A 585 -27.45 -0.54 -6.88
C PRO A 585 -28.15 0.77 -6.53
N SER A 586 -29.39 0.95 -6.99
CA SER A 586 -30.24 2.03 -6.48
C SER A 586 -30.51 1.84 -4.99
N PHE A 587 -30.55 2.96 -4.25
CA PHE A 587 -30.86 2.97 -2.83
C PHE A 587 -31.68 4.22 -2.47
N LYS A 588 -32.47 4.12 -1.40
CA LYS A 588 -33.19 5.28 -0.85
C LYS A 588 -32.26 6.05 0.08
N SER A 589 -32.21 7.37 -0.06
CA SER A 589 -31.42 8.23 0.83
C SER A 589 -31.91 8.15 2.28
N ILE A 590 -30.97 8.11 3.23
CA ILE A 590 -31.24 8.11 4.68
C ILE A 590 -30.98 9.49 5.30
N GLY A 591 -30.12 10.29 4.69
CA GLY A 591 -29.70 11.61 5.17
C GLY A 591 -29.63 12.61 4.00
N PRO A 592 -28.78 13.64 4.09
CA PRO A 592 -28.55 14.58 3.00
C PRO A 592 -28.02 13.88 1.76
N ASP A 593 -28.55 14.26 0.60
CA ASP A 593 -28.09 13.71 -0.66
C ASP A 593 -26.65 14.11 -0.97
N ILE A 594 -25.88 13.17 -1.49
CA ILE A 594 -24.53 13.38 -2.00
C ILE A 594 -24.47 13.09 -3.49
N GLU A 595 -23.51 13.71 -4.16
CA GLU A 595 -23.30 13.52 -5.59
C GLU A 595 -23.01 12.03 -5.91
N ARG A 596 -23.68 11.48 -6.93
CA ARG A 596 -23.46 10.09 -7.38
C ARG A 596 -21.98 9.81 -7.65
N SER A 597 -21.24 10.77 -8.19
CA SER A 597 -19.81 10.68 -8.43
C SER A 597 -18.98 10.46 -7.15
N ILE A 598 -19.41 11.01 -6.00
CA ILE A 598 -18.76 10.77 -4.70
C ILE A 598 -19.00 9.31 -4.28
N VAL A 599 -20.24 8.81 -4.35
CA VAL A 599 -20.56 7.41 -4.00
C VAL A 599 -19.68 6.43 -4.77
N TYR A 600 -19.52 6.66 -6.08
CA TYR A 600 -18.68 5.84 -6.95
C TYR A 600 -17.18 6.03 -6.70
N ALA A 601 -16.72 7.26 -6.44
CA ALA A 601 -15.32 7.54 -6.09
C ALA A 601 -14.90 6.84 -4.79
N ILE A 602 -15.78 6.84 -3.79
CA ILE A 602 -15.63 6.18 -2.48
C ILE A 602 -15.64 4.66 -2.67
N ALA A 603 -16.66 4.08 -3.30
CA ALA A 603 -16.76 2.62 -3.47
C ALA A 603 -15.62 2.04 -4.31
N ARG A 604 -15.14 2.77 -5.34
CA ARG A 604 -13.93 2.41 -6.10
C ARG A 604 -12.69 2.28 -5.22
N GLN A 605 -12.58 3.11 -4.19
CA GLN A 605 -11.42 3.20 -3.30
C GLN A 605 -11.53 2.27 -2.09
N GLU A 606 -12.72 2.12 -1.52
CA GLU A 606 -13.00 1.34 -0.31
C GLU A 606 -13.17 -0.17 -0.59
N SER A 607 -13.99 -0.52 -1.59
CA SER A 607 -14.38 -1.91 -1.85
C SER A 607 -13.90 -2.46 -3.19
N ALA A 608 -13.42 -1.58 -4.09
CA ALA A 608 -13.24 -1.90 -5.51
C ALA A 608 -14.52 -2.49 -6.14
N PHE A 609 -15.69 -1.99 -5.71
CA PHE A 609 -17.03 -2.49 -6.06
C PHE A 609 -17.34 -3.93 -5.61
N ASN A 610 -16.62 -4.47 -4.61
CA ASN A 610 -16.97 -5.75 -3.99
C ASN A 610 -18.06 -5.55 -2.90
N PRO A 611 -19.31 -5.99 -3.09
CA PRO A 611 -20.36 -5.83 -2.09
C PRO A 611 -20.17 -6.70 -0.83
N SER A 612 -19.30 -7.71 -0.89
CA SER A 612 -19.11 -8.70 0.18
C SER A 612 -17.78 -8.53 0.95
N VAL A 613 -17.04 -7.45 0.69
CA VAL A 613 -15.73 -7.22 1.35
C VAL A 613 -15.90 -6.77 2.80
N VAL A 614 -15.07 -7.33 3.68
CA VAL A 614 -15.03 -7.02 5.11
C VAL A 614 -13.60 -6.69 5.51
N SER A 615 -13.37 -5.50 6.08
CA SER A 615 -12.05 -5.12 6.57
C SER A 615 -11.72 -5.78 7.92
N PRO A 616 -10.42 -5.83 8.32
CA PRO A 616 -10.02 -6.25 9.67
C PRO A 616 -10.64 -5.41 10.80
N ALA A 617 -11.09 -4.19 10.50
CA ALA A 617 -11.79 -3.30 11.43
C ALA A 617 -13.30 -3.55 11.49
N HIS A 618 -13.81 -4.59 10.82
CA HIS A 618 -15.24 -4.86 10.64
C HIS A 618 -15.97 -3.69 9.95
N ALA A 619 -15.35 -3.13 8.91
CA ALA A 619 -16.02 -2.29 7.93
C ALA A 619 -16.60 -3.19 6.83
N TYR A 620 -17.81 -2.91 6.35
CA TYR A 620 -18.56 -3.83 5.48
C TYR A 620 -18.94 -3.21 4.14
N GLY A 621 -18.95 -4.04 3.09
CA GLY A 621 -19.61 -3.80 1.82
C GLY A 621 -19.03 -2.67 0.96
N LEU A 622 -19.85 -2.21 0.01
CA LEU A 622 -19.46 -1.26 -1.05
C LEU A 622 -18.80 0.00 -0.53
N MET A 623 -19.27 0.55 0.60
CA MET A 623 -18.76 1.81 1.17
C MET A 623 -17.93 1.61 2.44
N GLN A 624 -17.64 0.37 2.85
CA GLN A 624 -16.88 0.06 4.07
C GLN A 624 -17.44 0.78 5.33
N VAL A 625 -18.75 0.67 5.54
CA VAL A 625 -19.42 1.22 6.72
C VAL A 625 -19.14 0.33 7.93
N THR A 626 -18.77 0.94 9.07
CA THR A 626 -18.63 0.22 10.36
C THR A 626 -19.97 0.15 11.11
N PRO A 627 -20.20 -0.85 11.99
CA PRO A 627 -21.41 -0.90 12.80
C PRO A 627 -21.63 0.32 13.68
N ASP A 628 -20.56 0.99 14.13
CA ASP A 628 -20.67 2.22 14.93
C ASP A 628 -21.09 3.43 14.08
N ALA A 629 -20.50 3.59 12.89
CA ALA A 629 -20.92 4.60 11.93
C ALA A 629 -22.38 4.40 11.49
N GLY A 630 -22.77 3.17 11.15
CA GLY A 630 -24.15 2.83 10.79
C GLY A 630 -25.14 3.15 11.91
N ARG A 631 -24.84 2.78 13.17
CA ARG A 631 -25.65 3.16 14.35
C ARG A 631 -25.74 4.66 14.55
N TYR A 632 -24.64 5.39 14.34
CA TYR A 632 -24.60 6.85 14.48
C TYR A 632 -25.48 7.53 13.42
N VAL A 633 -25.34 7.15 12.14
CA VAL A 633 -26.14 7.68 11.02
C VAL A 633 -27.62 7.39 11.23
N CYS A 634 -27.98 6.14 11.51
CA CYS A 634 -29.37 5.75 11.76
C CYS A 634 -30.00 6.57 12.90
N ARG A 635 -29.25 6.81 13.98
CA ARG A 635 -29.69 7.68 15.08
C ARG A 635 -29.80 9.15 14.68
N LYS A 636 -28.84 9.70 13.93
CA LYS A 636 -28.86 11.12 13.48
C LYS A 636 -30.10 11.41 12.63
N TYR A 637 -30.54 10.45 11.81
CA TYR A 637 -31.64 10.62 10.86
C TYR A 637 -32.93 9.84 11.22
N GLY A 638 -33.06 9.36 12.47
CA GLY A 638 -34.32 8.81 12.98
C GLY A 638 -34.79 7.47 12.37
N VAL A 639 -33.87 6.66 11.82
CA VAL A 639 -34.19 5.35 11.21
C VAL A 639 -33.62 4.18 12.02
N GLY A 640 -34.18 2.98 11.80
CA GLY A 640 -33.66 1.75 12.40
C GLY A 640 -32.31 1.31 11.80
N PHE A 641 -31.38 0.87 12.66
CA PHE A 641 -30.13 0.23 12.25
C PHE A 641 -30.27 -1.30 12.22
N ASP A 642 -29.91 -1.92 11.09
CA ASP A 642 -29.89 -3.37 10.94
C ASP A 642 -28.49 -3.87 10.53
N LEU A 643 -27.86 -4.63 11.41
CA LEU A 643 -26.52 -5.18 11.22
C LEU A 643 -26.47 -6.29 10.16
N GLN A 644 -27.53 -7.07 9.96
CA GLN A 644 -27.55 -8.11 8.93
C GLN A 644 -27.74 -7.48 7.57
N ARG A 645 -28.70 -6.56 7.41
CA ARG A 645 -28.91 -5.83 6.16
C ARG A 645 -27.65 -5.05 5.74
N MET A 646 -26.91 -4.45 6.68
CA MET A 646 -25.63 -3.77 6.36
C MET A 646 -24.57 -4.73 5.77
N LYS A 647 -24.64 -6.03 6.09
CA LYS A 647 -23.73 -7.09 5.60
C LYS A 647 -24.20 -7.75 4.31
N THR A 648 -25.51 -7.86 4.09
CA THR A 648 -26.10 -8.68 3.01
C THR A 648 -26.82 -7.89 1.93
N GLU A 649 -27.25 -6.65 2.21
CA GLU A 649 -27.94 -5.78 1.24
C GLU A 649 -27.01 -4.63 0.78
N PRO A 650 -26.45 -4.68 -0.43
CA PRO A 650 -25.50 -3.66 -0.88
C PRO A 650 -26.13 -2.27 -1.03
N ALA A 651 -27.44 -2.20 -1.30
CA ALA A 651 -28.20 -0.95 -1.34
C ALA A 651 -28.33 -0.29 0.04
N TYR A 652 -28.57 -1.06 1.10
CA TYR A 652 -28.62 -0.51 2.46
C TYR A 652 -27.23 -0.10 2.95
N ASN A 653 -26.19 -0.87 2.60
CA ASN A 653 -24.80 -0.49 2.83
C ASN A 653 -24.44 0.85 2.16
N ALA A 654 -24.83 1.02 0.89
CA ALA A 654 -24.62 2.26 0.14
C ALA A 654 -25.41 3.44 0.74
N ALA A 655 -26.67 3.24 1.14
CA ALA A 655 -27.47 4.26 1.81
C ALA A 655 -26.85 4.77 3.12
N LEU A 656 -26.31 3.86 3.94
CA LEU A 656 -25.62 4.22 5.18
C LEU A 656 -24.35 5.03 4.92
N GLY A 657 -23.49 4.58 3.99
CA GLY A 657 -22.25 5.28 3.66
C GLY A 657 -22.50 6.66 3.02
N ALA A 658 -23.53 6.76 2.16
CA ALA A 658 -23.95 8.02 1.57
C ALA A 658 -24.46 9.01 2.63
N ALA A 659 -25.29 8.57 3.58
CA ALA A 659 -25.78 9.44 4.65
C ALA A 659 -24.70 9.81 5.68
N GLU A 660 -23.69 8.97 5.91
CA GLU A 660 -22.50 9.36 6.68
C GLU A 660 -21.72 10.49 6.01
N LEU A 661 -21.46 10.35 4.70
CA LEU A 661 -20.79 11.39 3.90
C LEU A 661 -21.60 12.68 3.81
N GLY A 662 -22.92 12.59 3.61
CA GLY A 662 -23.83 13.73 3.63
C GLY A 662 -23.77 14.49 4.95
N GLY A 663 -23.85 13.77 6.07
CA GLY A 663 -23.71 14.36 7.40
C GLY A 663 -22.34 15.00 7.63
N LEU A 664 -21.25 14.34 7.23
CA LEU A 664 -19.90 14.91 7.30
C LEU A 664 -19.77 16.18 6.44
N LEU A 665 -20.42 16.20 5.26
CA LEU A 665 -20.39 17.34 4.36
C LEU A 665 -21.09 18.56 4.97
N GLU A 666 -22.25 18.38 5.62
CA GLU A 666 -22.91 19.42 6.42
C GLU A 666 -21.97 19.95 7.52
N ASP A 667 -21.42 19.04 8.33
CA ASP A 667 -20.64 19.38 9.52
C ASP A 667 -19.32 20.11 9.19
N TYR A 668 -18.79 19.93 7.96
CA TYR A 668 -17.62 20.66 7.45
C TYR A 668 -17.98 21.81 6.49
N ARG A 669 -19.25 22.24 6.42
CA ARG A 669 -19.78 23.32 5.56
C ARG A 669 -19.49 23.12 4.07
N GLY A 670 -19.53 21.88 3.59
CA GLY A 670 -19.29 21.54 2.19
C GLY A 670 -17.84 21.22 1.82
N SER A 671 -16.88 21.27 2.75
CA SER A 671 -15.46 21.02 2.44
C SER A 671 -15.16 19.54 2.20
N TYR A 672 -14.84 19.21 0.95
CA TYR A 672 -14.54 17.84 0.52
C TYR A 672 -13.26 17.28 1.15
N ILE A 673 -12.21 18.08 1.27
CA ILE A 673 -10.94 17.68 1.92
C ILE A 673 -11.21 17.18 3.34
N LEU A 674 -11.95 17.97 4.13
CA LEU A 674 -12.27 17.63 5.52
C LEU A 674 -13.25 16.45 5.61
N THR A 675 -14.24 16.40 4.73
CA THR A 675 -15.24 15.31 4.63
C THR A 675 -14.56 13.96 4.37
N PHE A 676 -13.73 13.86 3.31
CA PHE A 676 -13.07 12.61 2.94
C PHE A 676 -11.98 12.21 3.96
N ALA A 677 -11.28 13.18 4.54
CA ALA A 677 -10.34 12.94 5.63
C ALA A 677 -11.05 12.41 6.90
N ALA A 678 -12.23 12.94 7.22
CA ALA A 678 -13.01 12.53 8.39
C ALA A 678 -13.74 11.20 8.20
N TYR A 679 -14.13 10.85 6.97
CA TYR A 679 -14.68 9.53 6.64
C TYR A 679 -13.65 8.42 6.92
N ASN A 680 -12.42 8.60 6.43
CA ASN A 680 -11.37 7.59 6.58
C ASN A 680 -10.65 7.60 7.95
N ALA A 681 -10.42 8.77 8.57
CA ALA A 681 -9.63 8.88 9.81
C ALA A 681 -10.43 9.34 11.04
N GLY A 682 -11.72 9.61 10.90
CA GLY A 682 -12.59 10.11 11.95
C GLY A 682 -12.42 11.62 12.23
N ARG A 683 -13.54 12.26 12.60
CA ARG A 683 -13.64 13.68 12.97
C ARG A 683 -12.60 14.14 13.99
N GLY A 684 -12.28 13.28 14.95
CA GLY A 684 -11.30 13.56 16.01
C GLY A 684 -9.86 13.72 15.50
N SER A 685 -9.50 13.03 14.41
CA SER A 685 -8.20 13.19 13.73
C SER A 685 -8.18 14.51 12.95
N VAL A 686 -9.23 14.78 12.17
CA VAL A 686 -9.36 16.03 11.39
C VAL A 686 -9.31 17.27 12.27
N ARG A 687 -10.00 17.28 13.43
CA ARG A 687 -9.91 18.40 14.39
C ARG A 687 -8.48 18.65 14.89
N LYS A 688 -7.70 17.59 15.12
CA LYS A 688 -6.28 17.71 15.53
C LYS A 688 -5.39 18.23 14.38
N TRP A 689 -5.73 17.94 13.13
CA TRP A 689 -4.99 18.40 11.96
C TRP A 689 -5.30 19.86 11.65
N ILE A 690 -6.58 20.28 11.72
CA ILE A 690 -6.97 21.70 11.63
C ILE A 690 -6.25 22.54 12.69
N ALA A 691 -6.29 22.10 13.96
CA ALA A 691 -5.64 22.81 15.07
C ALA A 691 -4.09 22.87 14.97
N ARG A 692 -3.47 22.10 14.08
CA ARG A 692 -2.01 22.03 13.90
C ARG A 692 -1.51 22.68 12.62
N TYR A 693 -2.28 22.58 11.54
CA TYR A 693 -1.86 22.95 10.18
C TYR A 693 -2.68 24.10 9.59
N GLY A 694 -3.63 24.67 10.36
CA GLY A 694 -4.64 25.60 9.85
C GLY A 694 -5.87 24.87 9.31
N ASP A 695 -6.94 25.61 9.08
CA ASP A 695 -8.16 25.10 8.42
C ASP A 695 -7.99 25.23 6.90
N PRO A 696 -8.11 24.15 6.09
CA PRO A 696 -7.95 24.23 4.64
C PRO A 696 -9.09 24.98 3.94
N ARG A 697 -10.07 25.47 4.70
CA ARG A 697 -11.13 26.40 4.26
C ARG A 697 -10.72 27.87 4.43
N ASP A 698 -9.60 28.16 5.08
CA ASP A 698 -9.02 29.49 5.13
C ASP A 698 -8.21 29.73 3.84
N PRO A 699 -8.48 30.79 3.04
CA PRO A 699 -7.74 31.08 1.81
C PRO A 699 -6.22 31.26 1.99
N SER A 700 -5.74 31.53 3.21
CA SER A 700 -4.30 31.62 3.53
C SER A 700 -3.61 30.25 3.65
N VAL A 701 -4.37 29.16 3.73
CA VAL A 701 -3.86 27.79 3.83
C VAL A 701 -3.88 27.12 2.45
N ASP A 702 -2.69 26.79 1.90
CA ASP A 702 -2.59 26.02 0.66
C ASP A 702 -3.21 24.62 0.87
N ALA A 703 -4.36 24.39 0.24
CA ALA A 703 -5.13 23.16 0.36
C ALA A 703 -4.37 21.91 -0.11
N VAL A 704 -3.45 22.03 -1.08
CA VAL A 704 -2.64 20.92 -1.59
C VAL A 704 -1.55 20.57 -0.58
N ASP A 705 -0.91 21.57 0.03
CA ASP A 705 0.04 21.36 1.13
C ASP A 705 -0.65 20.84 2.40
N TRP A 706 -1.89 21.25 2.68
CA TRP A 706 -2.68 20.71 3.80
C TRP A 706 -2.98 19.22 3.61
N VAL A 707 -3.41 18.82 2.41
CA VAL A 707 -3.58 17.40 2.05
C VAL A 707 -2.24 16.66 2.20
N GLU A 708 -1.13 17.27 1.78
CA GLU A 708 0.20 16.67 1.98
C GLU A 708 0.65 16.63 3.44
N LEU A 709 0.18 17.52 4.31
CA LEU A 709 0.45 17.51 5.75
C LEU A 709 -0.26 16.39 6.52
N ILE A 710 -1.36 15.81 5.99
CA ILE A 710 -2.10 14.70 6.60
C ILE A 710 -1.12 13.59 7.07
N PRO A 711 -0.98 13.30 8.39
CA PRO A 711 0.06 12.43 8.91
C PRO A 711 -0.09 10.96 8.51
N PHE A 712 -1.35 10.49 8.40
CA PHE A 712 -1.65 9.13 8.00
C PHE A 712 -1.51 9.02 6.49
N SER A 713 -0.51 8.27 6.01
CA SER A 713 -0.28 8.13 4.56
C SER A 713 -1.44 7.44 3.83
N GLU A 714 -2.20 6.60 4.54
CA GLU A 714 -3.45 6.03 4.05
C GLU A 714 -4.47 7.13 3.78
N THR A 715 -4.86 7.92 4.78
CA THR A 715 -5.81 9.03 4.65
C THR A 715 -5.36 10.10 3.67
N ARG A 716 -4.05 10.42 3.62
CA ARG A 716 -3.51 11.35 2.63
C ARG A 716 -3.74 10.86 1.21
N ASN A 717 -3.35 9.61 0.93
CA ASN A 717 -3.57 9.02 -0.38
C ASN A 717 -5.07 8.88 -0.65
N TYR A 718 -5.87 8.54 0.36
CA TYR A 718 -7.33 8.44 0.26
C TYR A 718 -7.95 9.74 -0.26
N VAL A 719 -7.69 10.89 0.39
CA VAL A 719 -8.19 12.20 -0.06
C VAL A 719 -7.77 12.49 -1.50
N GLN A 720 -6.50 12.27 -1.85
CA GLN A 720 -6.01 12.44 -3.24
C GLN A 720 -6.78 11.54 -4.24
N ARG A 721 -7.02 10.27 -3.88
CA ARG A 721 -7.76 9.31 -4.73
C ARG A 721 -9.24 9.62 -4.83
N ILE A 722 -9.92 10.07 -3.77
CA ILE A 722 -11.34 10.45 -3.88
C ILE A 722 -11.48 11.71 -4.74
N MET A 723 -10.63 12.72 -4.52
CA MET A 723 -10.64 13.96 -5.31
C MET A 723 -10.37 13.71 -6.80
N GLU A 724 -9.40 12.87 -7.16
CA GLU A 724 -9.13 12.55 -8.57
C GLU A 724 -10.25 11.72 -9.22
N ASN A 725 -10.79 10.75 -8.47
CA ASN A 725 -11.86 9.88 -8.96
C ASN A 725 -13.17 10.64 -9.18
N LEU A 726 -13.46 11.63 -8.33
CA LEU A 726 -14.64 12.47 -8.41
C LEU A 726 -14.74 13.19 -9.76
N GLN A 727 -13.64 13.80 -10.23
CA GLN A 727 -13.61 14.49 -11.53
C GLN A 727 -13.83 13.52 -12.69
N VAL A 728 -13.23 12.33 -12.63
CA VAL A 728 -13.42 11.29 -13.64
C VAL A 728 -14.87 10.80 -13.65
N TYR A 729 -15.49 10.60 -12.48
CA TYR A 729 -16.88 10.15 -12.40
C TYR A 729 -17.89 11.20 -12.89
N ARG A 730 -17.66 12.50 -12.63
CA ARG A 730 -18.47 13.59 -13.22
C ARG A 730 -18.50 13.53 -14.74
N ALA A 731 -17.32 13.41 -15.36
CA ALA A 731 -17.20 13.28 -16.80
C ALA A 731 -17.87 11.98 -17.31
N ARG A 732 -17.74 10.86 -16.57
CA ARG A 732 -18.36 9.57 -16.93
C ARG A 732 -19.88 9.51 -16.76
N PHE A 733 -20.47 10.35 -15.91
CA PHE A 733 -21.92 10.48 -15.75
C PHE A 733 -22.55 11.58 -16.61
N GLY A 734 -21.80 12.18 -17.54
CA GLY A 734 -22.34 13.18 -18.46
C GLY A 734 -22.44 14.59 -17.89
N GLY A 735 -21.83 14.89 -16.74
CA GLY A 735 -21.75 16.25 -16.18
C GLY A 735 -20.84 17.22 -16.95
N GLY A 736 -20.61 16.95 -18.23
CA GLY A 736 -19.55 17.55 -19.04
C GLY A 736 -18.14 17.10 -18.63
N SER A 737 -17.15 17.43 -19.44
CA SER A 737 -15.74 17.23 -19.12
C SER A 737 -15.15 18.35 -18.25
N LYS A 738 -15.95 19.31 -17.76
CA LYS A 738 -15.43 20.48 -17.02
C LYS A 738 -14.72 20.05 -15.74
N LEU A 739 -13.44 20.38 -15.62
CA LEU A 739 -12.63 20.12 -14.44
C LEU A 739 -13.00 21.12 -13.33
N GLN A 740 -13.27 20.63 -12.12
CA GLN A 740 -13.71 21.43 -10.98
C GLN A 740 -12.78 21.33 -9.76
N ILE A 741 -11.63 20.65 -9.88
CA ILE A 741 -10.78 20.28 -8.74
C ILE A 741 -10.34 21.46 -7.84
N GLU A 742 -10.02 22.63 -8.41
CA GLU A 742 -9.71 23.82 -7.58
C GLU A 742 -10.93 24.31 -6.80
N ALA A 743 -12.10 24.38 -7.44
CA ALA A 743 -13.34 24.75 -6.77
C ALA A 743 -13.67 23.75 -5.64
N ASP A 744 -13.50 22.45 -5.89
CA ASP A 744 -13.72 21.38 -4.92
C ASP A 744 -12.74 21.42 -3.72
N LEU A 745 -11.47 21.77 -3.95
CA LEU A 745 -10.48 21.95 -2.88
C LEU A 745 -10.89 23.11 -1.96
N HIS A 746 -11.40 24.20 -2.52
CA HIS A 746 -11.81 25.41 -1.80
C HIS A 746 -13.30 25.42 -1.38
N ARG A 747 -14.01 24.28 -1.40
CA ARG A 747 -15.39 24.25 -0.90
C ARG A 747 -15.47 24.49 0.61
N GLY A 748 -16.48 25.26 1.00
CA GLY A 748 -16.75 25.58 2.40
C GLY A 748 -15.83 26.63 3.01
N SER A 749 -15.14 27.41 2.15
CA SER A 749 -14.27 28.52 2.55
C SER A 749 -14.88 29.42 3.62
N ILE A 750 -14.01 29.99 4.45
CA ILE A 750 -14.35 31.05 5.39
C ILE A 750 -14.08 32.37 4.66
N GLU A 751 -15.05 33.29 4.69
CA GLU A 751 -14.89 34.70 4.32
C GLU A 751 -14.26 35.50 5.46
#